data_AF-A0A8S1P0L1-F1
#
_entry.id   AF-A0A8S1P0L1-F1
#
_cell.length_a   1.000
_cell.length_b   1.000
_cell.length_c   1.000
_cell.angle_alpha   90.00
_cell.angle_beta   90.00
_cell.angle_gamma   90.00
#
_symmetry.space_group_name_H-M   'P 1'
#
loop_
_entity.id
_entity.type
_entity.pdbx_description
1 polymer ?
#
loop_
_entity_poly.entity_id
_entity_poly.type
_entity_poly.pdbx_seq_one_letter_code
_entity_poly.pdbx_strand_id
1 'polypeptide(L)'
;MIELPILGDKVEDTQTSEYFVEFNERYELKVYYYEEDNNFMIKILRIISLGLFSLFEKWFVQVQLLSFQKSTEPSHLLIQKLKDGKRMSKDQIVQCKRDGDRIKFKYEYINFLITPQNQLQKLEMINYDYHELTKYEAQQRQILYGENIMQVEECTKSQILLNEILSPFNIFQLFSFIVWSLDDYYLYAILIAILTIIQIVITLYDLEKQNHKIREMIYYENAVIVHRDHHQLKISSKDLVPGDIVQITAKSMITFDGLLTQGEAVFNEAILTGESTPILKTINIDIFSGCSCLSASSDCKALVKSIGFNTVKGSLARYILFNNSYSYSFQKESLKYLLVIGFLGILLSIANYFIRLNSTSNQFESFIQALEIITIMIPPSLPTALGAGLQVAVQRLKTNNIFCIKPDKINVSGMVNLIGFDKTGTLTESTLKVLGCVEKKLLQNANHCKEMMQLALKSCHTLIGGCGDNLEIAMLECCQQNFDFEYQKVYQFESNLQRMTVIIKYKGKLLAITKGSPEIMERLCFKTLPDQFGQTIKQYLEDGYRLISFGYREINNVEEERKYIENGLEYLGTLVFANHLREDSKNLIELLNSININSIMVTGDNILTSINIAKQCQILDPNQPVITGQMIDDKLVFDNNVNREEIEEMNYQVALTGDAWDYVDKYP
;
A
#
# COMPACT_ATOMS: atom_id res chain seq x y z
N MET A 1 20.09 -18.72 10.87
CA MET A 1 20.76 -17.42 11.00
C MET A 1 21.76 -17.61 12.11
N ILE A 2 23.05 -17.61 11.80
CA ILE A 2 24.08 -17.62 12.83
C ILE A 2 24.15 -16.17 13.29
N GLU A 3 23.66 -15.88 14.50
CA GLU A 3 23.97 -14.63 15.18
C GLU A 3 25.47 -14.67 15.47
N LEU A 4 26.27 -14.08 14.58
CA LEU A 4 27.62 -13.72 14.91
C LEU A 4 27.50 -12.54 15.90
N PRO A 5 28.03 -12.68 17.13
CA PRO A 5 28.06 -11.56 18.06
C PRO A 5 28.83 -10.42 17.39
N ILE A 6 28.28 -9.22 17.47
CA ILE A 6 28.92 -8.00 17.01
C ILE A 6 30.23 -7.91 17.80
N LEU A 7 31.35 -8.13 17.13
CA LEU A 7 32.68 -7.85 17.67
C LEU A 7 32.77 -6.33 17.85
N GLY A 8 32.33 -5.86 19.02
CA GLY A 8 32.22 -4.44 19.36
C GLY A 8 31.54 -4.11 20.69
N ASP A 9 31.08 -5.09 21.49
CA ASP A 9 30.38 -4.87 22.78
C ASP A 9 31.29 -4.43 23.95
N LYS A 10 32.32 -3.62 23.69
CA LYS A 10 33.15 -3.01 24.75
C LYS A 10 33.44 -1.53 24.46
N VAL A 11 32.40 -0.74 24.32
CA VAL A 11 32.44 0.70 24.65
C VAL A 11 31.14 1.01 25.39
N GLU A 12 31.27 1.54 26.60
CA GLU A 12 30.16 1.86 27.49
C GLU A 12 29.06 2.69 26.81
N ASP A 13 27.82 2.26 27.07
CA ASP A 13 26.50 2.66 26.53
C ASP A 13 26.08 4.13 26.75
N THR A 14 26.99 5.11 26.77
CA THR A 14 26.64 6.48 27.21
C THR A 14 26.49 7.53 26.12
N GLN A 15 26.76 7.24 24.84
CA GLN A 15 26.62 8.24 23.76
C GLN A 15 26.11 7.70 22.40
N THR A 16 25.34 6.60 22.39
CA THR A 16 24.55 6.21 21.22
C THR A 16 23.10 6.55 21.48
N SER A 17 22.72 7.77 21.12
CA SER A 17 21.35 8.24 21.18
C SER A 17 20.47 7.37 20.27
N GLU A 18 19.66 6.50 20.87
CA GLU A 18 18.60 5.75 20.20
C GLU A 18 17.46 6.71 19.86
N TYR A 19 17.12 6.82 18.59
CA TYR A 19 16.01 7.67 18.13
C TYR A 19 14.84 6.81 17.70
N PHE A 20 13.64 7.26 18.04
CA PHE A 20 12.38 6.64 17.64
C PHE A 20 11.60 7.65 16.82
N VAL A 21 11.23 7.26 15.61
CA VAL A 21 10.19 7.93 14.83
C VAL A 21 9.28 6.87 14.26
N GLU A 22 7.98 7.07 14.47
CA GLU A 22 6.95 6.32 13.77
C GLU A 22 7.07 6.59 12.27
N PHE A 23 7.40 5.53 11.53
CA PHE A 23 7.54 5.54 10.10
C PHE A 23 6.37 4.78 9.49
N ASN A 24 5.57 5.47 8.67
CA ASN A 24 4.34 4.94 8.08
C ASN A 24 3.37 4.37 9.15
N GLU A 25 3.28 4.99 10.35
CA GLU A 25 2.33 4.65 11.43
C GLU A 25 2.41 3.20 11.95
N ARG A 26 3.45 2.44 11.57
CA ARG A 26 3.58 1.00 11.88
C ARG A 26 4.99 0.52 12.16
N TYR A 27 6.01 1.34 11.87
CA TYR A 27 7.41 0.95 11.99
C TYR A 27 8.18 1.94 12.85
N GLU A 28 9.17 1.45 13.56
CA GLU A 28 10.14 2.27 14.29
C GLU A 28 11.46 2.29 13.53
N LEU A 29 12.06 3.46 13.37
CA LEU A 29 13.40 3.60 12.80
C LEU A 29 14.41 3.89 13.92
N LYS A 30 15.32 2.95 14.17
CA LYS A 30 16.52 3.19 15.00
C LYS A 30 17.67 3.68 14.13
N VAL A 31 18.35 4.74 14.57
CA VAL A 31 19.45 5.38 13.83
C VAL A 31 20.69 5.42 14.70
N TYR A 32 21.82 4.95 14.17
CA TYR A 32 23.13 4.97 14.85
C TYR A 32 24.15 5.77 14.04
N TYR A 33 25.03 6.48 14.75
CA TYR A 33 26.04 7.36 14.14
C TYR A 33 27.33 6.61 13.84
N TYR A 34 27.77 6.71 12.59
CA TYR A 34 28.96 6.05 12.09
C TYR A 34 29.83 7.00 11.26
N GLU A 35 31.12 6.71 11.24
CA GLU A 35 32.11 7.35 10.38
C GLU A 35 32.96 6.28 9.69
N GLU A 36 33.43 6.55 8.48
CA GLU A 36 34.33 5.63 7.77
C GLU A 36 35.61 5.43 8.58
N ASP A 37 35.85 4.18 9.00
CA ASP A 37 37.04 3.80 9.72
C ASP A 37 38.20 3.64 8.72
N ASN A 38 39.27 4.40 8.95
CA ASN A 38 40.49 4.36 8.15
C ASN A 38 41.42 3.21 8.57
N ASN A 39 40.86 2.09 9.04
CA ASN A 39 41.62 0.97 9.56
C ASN A 39 42.59 0.38 8.52
N PHE A 40 43.88 0.42 8.84
CA PHE A 40 44.95 -0.05 7.98
C PHE A 40 44.82 -1.55 7.67
N MET A 41 44.32 -2.36 8.62
CA MET A 41 44.14 -3.80 8.45
C MET A 41 43.09 -4.13 7.37
N ILE A 42 42.01 -3.35 7.30
CA ILE A 42 40.96 -3.54 6.29
C ILE A 42 41.48 -3.16 4.90
N LYS A 43 42.28 -2.09 4.79
CA LYS A 43 42.95 -1.72 3.55
C LYS A 43 43.90 -2.83 3.07
N ILE A 44 44.66 -3.44 3.98
CA ILE A 44 45.49 -4.62 3.67
C ILE A 44 44.63 -5.80 3.22
N LEU A 45 43.54 -6.11 3.91
CA LEU A 45 42.63 -7.21 3.53
C LEU A 45 42.05 -7.00 2.11
N ARG A 46 41.69 -5.76 1.76
CA ARG A 46 41.25 -5.41 0.40
C ARG A 46 42.35 -5.66 -0.65
N ILE A 47 43.61 -5.32 -0.33
CA ILE A 47 44.76 -5.52 -1.23
C ILE A 47 45.11 -7.01 -1.37
N ILE A 48 45.24 -7.73 -0.25
CA ILE A 48 45.61 -9.17 -0.24
C ILE A 48 44.56 -10.00 -0.95
N SER A 49 43.28 -9.68 -0.76
CA SER A 49 42.18 -10.39 -1.42
C SER A 49 41.95 -9.99 -2.89
N LEU A 50 42.80 -9.14 -3.47
CA LEU A 50 42.64 -8.60 -4.83
C LEU A 50 41.25 -7.99 -5.05
N GLY A 51 40.69 -7.34 -4.02
CA GLY A 51 39.37 -6.71 -4.07
C GLY A 51 38.19 -7.63 -3.77
N LEU A 52 38.37 -8.95 -3.59
CA LEU A 52 37.28 -9.87 -3.22
C LEU A 52 36.64 -9.46 -1.89
N PHE A 53 37.43 -9.02 -0.91
CA PHE A 53 36.90 -8.55 0.38
C PHE A 53 35.96 -7.36 0.22
N SER A 54 36.26 -6.44 -0.71
CA SER A 54 35.39 -5.29 -0.99
C SER A 54 34.06 -5.70 -1.64
N LEU A 55 34.05 -6.80 -2.39
CA LEU A 55 32.81 -7.39 -2.91
C LEU A 55 31.97 -8.02 -1.81
N PHE A 56 32.60 -8.71 -0.86
CA PHE A 56 31.91 -9.23 0.33
C PHE A 56 31.32 -8.09 1.19
N GLU A 57 32.02 -6.98 1.39
CA GLU A 57 31.49 -5.77 2.04
C GLU A 57 30.22 -5.28 1.32
N LYS A 58 30.20 -5.27 -0.01
CA LYS A 58 29.04 -4.83 -0.81
C LYS A 58 27.85 -5.77 -0.71
N TRP A 59 28.08 -7.08 -0.56
CA TRP A 59 26.99 -8.07 -0.50
C TRP A 59 26.40 -8.22 0.91
N PHE A 60 27.21 -8.00 1.94
CA PHE A 60 26.83 -8.24 3.34
C PHE A 60 27.07 -6.99 4.20
N VAL A 61 25.97 -6.31 4.57
CA VAL A 61 26.01 -5.10 5.42
C VAL A 61 26.75 -5.32 6.75
N GLN A 62 26.66 -6.51 7.34
CA GLN A 62 27.39 -6.85 8.57
C GLN A 62 28.92 -6.81 8.38
N VAL A 63 29.41 -7.20 7.19
CA VAL A 63 30.83 -7.11 6.85
C VAL A 63 31.19 -5.67 6.50
N GLN A 64 30.28 -4.96 5.82
CA GLN A 64 30.44 -3.53 5.53
C GLN A 64 30.67 -2.72 6.81
N LEU A 65 29.94 -3.01 7.88
CA LEU A 65 30.08 -2.35 9.18
C LEU A 65 31.48 -2.45 9.78
N LEU A 66 32.30 -3.43 9.40
CA LEU A 66 33.70 -3.49 9.86
C LEU A 66 34.51 -2.28 9.38
N SER A 67 34.13 -1.68 8.25
CA SER A 67 34.76 -0.48 7.71
C SER A 67 34.26 0.82 8.34
N PHE A 68 33.39 0.75 9.35
CA PHE A 68 32.81 1.93 10.00
C PHE A 68 32.98 1.83 11.51
N GLN A 69 33.27 2.96 12.14
CA GLN A 69 33.34 3.09 13.60
C GLN A 69 32.23 4.01 14.10
N LYS A 70 31.76 3.78 15.33
CA LYS A 70 30.80 4.69 15.97
C LYS A 70 31.47 6.04 16.23
N SER A 71 30.83 7.14 15.87
CA SER A 71 31.36 8.51 15.99
C SER A 71 30.29 9.47 16.48
N THR A 72 30.68 10.52 17.20
CA THR A 72 29.78 11.62 17.61
C THR A 72 29.54 12.60 16.48
N GLU A 73 30.44 12.67 15.49
CA GLU A 73 30.28 13.44 14.26
C GLU A 73 30.10 12.50 13.06
N PRO A 74 28.86 12.03 12.81
CA PRO A 74 28.63 11.04 11.77
C PRO A 74 28.84 11.61 10.36
N SER A 75 29.54 10.86 9.51
CA SER A 75 29.44 10.99 8.05
C SER A 75 28.37 10.06 7.46
N HIS A 76 28.05 9.00 8.21
CA HIS A 76 27.11 7.95 7.83
C HIS A 76 26.19 7.59 9.00
N LEU A 77 25.01 7.08 8.66
CA LEU A 77 23.99 6.66 9.60
C LEU A 77 23.61 5.21 9.30
N LEU A 78 23.63 4.35 10.31
CA LEU A 78 23.05 3.01 10.23
C LEU A 78 21.59 3.09 10.64
N ILE A 79 20.69 2.67 9.75
CA ILE A 79 19.25 2.70 9.95
C ILE A 79 18.72 1.27 10.08
N GLN A 80 17.99 1.01 11.16
CA GLN A 80 17.29 -0.25 11.43
C GLN A 80 15.79 -0.02 11.46
N LYS A 81 15.05 -0.78 10.64
CA LYS A 81 13.59 -0.73 10.56
C LYS A 81 12.99 -1.86 11.39
N LEU A 82 12.27 -1.49 12.43
CA LEU A 82 11.66 -2.40 13.41
C LEU A 82 10.13 -2.33 13.35
N LYS A 83 9.47 -3.42 13.70
CA LYS A 83 8.05 -3.48 14.06
C LYS A 83 7.92 -4.38 15.29
N ASP A 84 7.35 -3.88 16.37
CA ASP A 84 7.19 -4.61 17.64
C ASP A 84 8.52 -5.24 18.13
N GLY A 85 9.62 -4.48 18.02
CA GLY A 85 10.97 -4.94 18.35
C GLY A 85 11.63 -5.93 17.37
N LYS A 86 10.91 -6.41 16.35
CA LYS A 86 11.44 -7.33 15.32
C LYS A 86 11.96 -6.57 14.09
N ARG A 87 13.09 -7.01 13.53
CA ARG A 87 13.69 -6.44 12.31
C ARG A 87 12.86 -6.78 11.07
N MET A 88 12.37 -5.76 10.38
CA MET A 88 11.50 -5.90 9.21
C MET A 88 12.26 -5.81 7.88
N SER A 89 13.42 -5.16 7.87
CA SER A 89 14.29 -5.08 6.69
C SER A 89 15.75 -5.28 7.06
N LYS A 90 16.60 -5.49 6.05
CA LYS A 90 18.05 -5.42 6.23
C LYS A 90 18.43 -4.02 6.70
N ASP A 91 19.37 -3.96 7.64
CA ASP A 91 20.01 -2.72 8.07
C ASP A 91 20.60 -1.99 6.85
N GLN A 92 20.51 -0.66 6.80
CA GLN A 92 21.02 0.14 5.69
C GLN A 92 21.95 1.24 6.21
N ILE A 93 23.07 1.45 5.53
CA ILE A 93 23.98 2.56 5.80
C ILE A 93 23.65 3.68 4.81
N VAL A 94 23.36 4.86 5.33
CA VAL A 94 22.98 6.04 4.57
C VAL A 94 23.96 7.17 4.84
N GLN A 95 24.42 7.85 3.80
CA GLN A 95 25.26 9.03 3.95
C GLN A 95 24.42 10.20 4.47
N CYS A 96 24.94 10.94 5.44
CA CYS A 96 24.29 12.14 5.95
C CYS A 96 25.07 13.41 5.58
N LYS A 97 24.37 14.55 5.57
CA LYS A 97 24.94 15.88 5.33
C LYS A 97 24.61 16.79 6.50
N ARG A 98 25.56 17.62 6.91
CA ARG A 98 25.38 18.61 7.97
C ARG A 98 24.82 19.90 7.36
N ASP A 99 23.73 20.40 7.94
CA ASP A 99 23.04 21.63 7.54
C ASP A 99 22.91 22.53 8.78
N GLY A 100 23.96 23.32 9.04
CA GLY A 100 24.12 24.02 10.32
C GLY A 100 24.27 23.04 11.50
N ASP A 101 23.44 23.19 12.51
CA ASP A 101 23.39 22.29 13.68
C ASP A 101 22.49 21.06 13.46
N ARG A 102 21.89 20.91 12.27
CA ARG A 102 21.00 19.81 11.93
C ARG A 102 21.72 18.79 11.04
N ILE A 103 21.34 17.53 11.15
CA ILE A 103 21.81 16.47 10.24
C ILE A 103 20.66 16.12 9.29
N LYS A 104 20.88 16.28 7.98
CA LYS A 104 19.93 15.92 6.93
C LYS A 104 20.37 14.62 6.26
N PHE A 105 19.45 13.67 6.13
CA PHE A 105 19.68 12.43 5.38
C PHE A 105 18.40 12.02 4.65
N LYS A 106 18.55 11.14 3.65
CA LYS A 106 17.43 10.64 2.84
C LYS A 106 17.32 9.13 3.02
N TYR A 107 16.17 8.64 3.46
CA TYR A 107 15.90 7.21 3.65
C TYR A 107 14.58 6.82 3.00
N GLU A 108 14.59 5.76 2.18
CA GLU A 108 13.42 5.30 1.40
C GLU A 108 12.71 6.46 0.66
N TYR A 109 13.48 7.36 0.04
CA TYR A 109 13.02 8.59 -0.63
C TYR A 109 12.39 9.70 0.22
N ILE A 110 12.37 9.58 1.56
CA ILE A 110 11.97 10.69 2.44
C ILE A 110 13.20 11.41 2.97
N ASN A 111 13.12 12.73 3.06
CA ASN A 111 14.09 13.57 3.76
C ASN A 111 13.80 13.58 5.27
N PHE A 112 14.82 13.28 6.06
CA PHE A 112 14.78 13.34 7.52
C PHE A 112 15.72 14.43 8.02
N LEU A 113 15.36 15.03 9.15
CA LEU A 113 16.19 15.94 9.90
C LEU A 113 16.37 15.43 11.32
N ILE A 114 17.60 15.50 11.81
CA ILE A 114 17.91 15.33 13.23
C ILE A 114 18.22 16.72 13.78
N THR A 115 17.45 17.15 14.78
CA THR A 115 17.64 18.44 15.45
C THR A 115 18.78 18.39 16.48
N PRO A 116 19.33 19.54 16.91
CA PRO A 116 20.38 19.59 17.93
C PRO A 116 19.92 19.07 19.30
N GLN A 117 18.61 19.05 19.53
CA GLN A 117 17.96 18.46 20.69
C GLN A 117 17.79 16.94 20.54
N ASN A 118 18.45 16.32 19.56
CA ASN A 118 18.43 14.89 19.37
C ASN A 118 17.00 14.36 19.12
N GLN A 119 16.19 15.11 18.35
CA GLN A 119 14.90 14.63 17.86
C GLN A 119 15.01 14.32 16.37
N LEU A 120 14.78 13.07 16.01
CA LEU A 120 14.58 12.67 14.62
C LEU A 120 13.17 13.12 14.23
N GLN A 121 13.05 13.88 13.15
CA GLN A 121 11.78 14.36 12.64
C GLN A 121 11.71 14.11 11.13
N LYS A 122 10.55 13.60 10.70
CA LYS A 122 10.20 13.56 9.29
C LYS A 122 9.94 14.99 8.82
N LEU A 123 10.46 15.38 7.66
CA LEU A 123 10.17 16.69 7.07
C LEU A 123 8.73 16.74 6.56
N GLU A 124 7.82 17.21 7.42
CA GLU A 124 6.42 17.48 7.12
C GLU A 124 6.07 18.92 7.54
N MET A 125 5.01 19.47 6.95
CA MET A 125 4.43 20.73 7.43
C MET A 125 3.61 20.44 8.68
N ILE A 126 4.02 20.99 9.82
CA ILE A 126 3.32 20.82 11.10
C ILE A 126 2.28 21.93 11.31
N ASN A 127 2.54 23.14 10.80
CA ASN A 127 1.64 24.29 10.91
C ASN A 127 1.10 24.72 9.55
N TYR A 128 -0.23 24.81 9.46
CA TYR A 128 -0.94 25.24 8.27
C TYR A 128 -1.31 26.72 8.38
N ASP A 129 -0.42 27.60 7.91
CA ASP A 129 -0.78 28.99 7.68
C ASP A 129 -1.56 29.10 6.38
N TYR A 130 -2.81 29.57 6.44
CA TYR A 130 -3.71 29.73 5.27
C TYR A 130 -3.38 30.97 4.42
N HIS A 131 -2.17 31.50 4.53
CA HIS A 131 -1.72 32.68 3.80
C HIS A 131 -1.04 32.27 2.49
N GLU A 132 -1.26 33.07 1.45
CA GLU A 132 -0.57 32.89 0.17
C GLU A 132 0.95 33.07 0.37
N LEU A 133 1.72 32.15 -0.20
CA LEU A 133 3.18 32.21 -0.11
C LEU A 133 3.75 33.29 -1.02
N THR A 134 4.82 33.90 -0.55
CA THR A 134 5.67 34.72 -1.41
C THR A 134 6.55 33.85 -2.30
N LYS A 135 6.99 34.35 -3.45
CA LYS A 135 7.95 33.63 -4.31
C LYS A 135 9.25 33.27 -3.57
N TYR A 136 9.70 34.13 -2.65
CA TYR A 136 10.89 33.89 -1.86
C TYR A 136 10.68 32.74 -0.86
N GLU A 137 9.58 32.72 -0.13
CA GLU A 137 9.24 31.62 0.79
C GLU A 137 9.07 30.30 0.04
N ALA A 138 8.43 30.32 -1.12
CA ALA A 138 8.30 29.14 -1.96
C ALA A 138 9.67 28.57 -2.38
N GLN A 139 10.62 29.43 -2.75
CA GLN A 139 12.00 29.00 -3.06
C GLN A 139 12.72 28.40 -1.85
N GLN A 140 12.56 29.00 -0.66
CA GLN A 140 13.15 28.45 0.57
C GLN A 140 12.55 27.07 0.92
N ARG A 141 11.23 26.92 0.77
CA ARG A 141 10.54 25.64 0.98
C ARG A 141 10.93 24.59 -0.06
N GLN A 142 11.19 24.99 -1.31
CA GLN A 142 11.69 24.10 -2.35
C GLN A 142 13.07 23.51 -1.99
N ILE A 143 13.96 24.33 -1.41
CA ILE A 143 15.28 23.86 -0.93
C ILE A 143 15.13 22.89 0.25
N LEU A 144 14.17 23.14 1.14
CA LEU A 144 13.93 22.34 2.33
C LEU A 144 13.30 20.97 1.98
N TYR A 145 12.12 20.99 1.36
CA TYR A 145 11.28 19.83 1.08
C TYR A 145 11.69 19.08 -0.19
N GLY A 146 12.31 19.77 -1.16
CA GLY A 146 12.64 19.24 -2.47
C GLY A 146 11.53 19.46 -3.50
N GLU A 147 11.71 18.88 -4.68
CA GLU A 147 10.76 18.99 -5.80
C GLU A 147 9.59 18.01 -5.62
N ASN A 148 8.40 18.39 -6.09
CA ASN A 148 7.22 17.52 -6.13
C ASN A 148 7.29 16.54 -7.31
N ILE A 149 8.27 15.63 -7.26
CA ILE A 149 8.42 14.54 -8.23
C ILE A 149 8.73 13.25 -7.49
N MET A 150 8.00 12.20 -7.84
CA MET A 150 8.30 10.84 -7.41
C MET A 150 9.31 10.18 -8.36
N GLN A 151 10.50 10.77 -8.50
CA GLN A 151 11.53 10.22 -9.36
C GLN A 151 12.30 9.14 -8.63
N VAL A 152 12.18 7.90 -9.09
CA VAL A 152 13.00 6.78 -8.64
C VAL A 152 14.43 7.02 -9.15
N GLU A 153 15.42 6.95 -8.25
CA GLU A 153 16.82 7.20 -8.59
C GLU A 153 17.31 6.23 -9.67
N GLU A 154 18.01 6.77 -10.66
CA GLU A 154 18.51 5.97 -11.78
C GLU A 154 19.80 5.27 -11.39
N CYS A 155 19.83 3.95 -11.48
CA CYS A 155 21.11 3.27 -11.65
C CYS A 155 21.60 3.57 -13.07
N THR A 156 22.82 4.09 -13.22
CA THR A 156 23.40 4.25 -14.55
C THR A 156 23.56 2.87 -15.20
N LYS A 157 23.42 2.78 -16.53
CA LYS A 157 23.59 1.50 -17.26
C LYS A 157 24.91 0.80 -16.90
N SER A 158 25.97 1.59 -16.70
CA SER A 158 27.28 1.09 -16.26
C SER A 158 27.27 0.50 -14.85
N GLN A 159 26.57 1.12 -13.89
CA GLN A 159 26.42 0.59 -12.54
C GLN A 159 25.61 -0.70 -12.53
N ILE A 160 24.54 -0.79 -13.34
CA ILE A 160 23.76 -2.03 -13.45
C ILE A 160 24.64 -3.15 -14.02
N LEU A 161 25.36 -2.88 -15.11
CA LEU A 161 26.30 -3.84 -15.70
C LEU A 161 27.38 -4.28 -14.72
N LEU A 162 28.01 -3.34 -14.02
CA LEU A 162 29.04 -3.66 -13.02
C LEU A 162 28.48 -4.47 -11.85
N ASN A 163 27.30 -4.12 -11.36
CA ASN A 163 26.64 -4.86 -10.29
C ASN A 163 26.31 -6.29 -10.72
N GLU A 164 25.89 -6.46 -11.98
CA GLU A 164 25.58 -7.76 -12.54
C GLU A 164 26.84 -8.61 -12.73
N ILE A 165 27.90 -8.07 -13.33
CA ILE A 165 29.19 -8.76 -13.49
C ILE A 165 29.77 -9.16 -12.13
N LEU A 166 29.64 -8.27 -11.14
CA LEU A 166 30.10 -8.48 -9.78
C LEU A 166 29.05 -9.19 -8.90
N SER A 167 28.10 -9.90 -9.50
CA SER A 167 27.24 -10.81 -8.75
C SER A 167 28.03 -12.06 -8.32
N PRO A 168 27.71 -12.69 -7.17
CA PRO A 168 28.40 -13.89 -6.71
C PRO A 168 28.45 -15.02 -7.75
N PHE A 169 27.38 -15.13 -8.57
CA PHE A 169 27.25 -16.14 -9.61
C PHE A 169 28.17 -15.88 -10.81
N ASN A 170 28.22 -14.64 -11.30
CA ASN A 170 29.06 -14.30 -12.45
C ASN A 170 30.55 -14.34 -12.08
N ILE A 171 30.90 -14.02 -10.83
CA ILE A 171 32.27 -14.22 -10.31
C ILE A 171 32.62 -15.70 -10.27
N PHE A 172 31.69 -16.55 -9.82
CA PHE A 172 31.92 -18.00 -9.82
C PHE A 172 32.06 -18.55 -11.25
N GLN A 173 31.26 -18.07 -12.21
CA GLN A 173 31.41 -18.44 -13.62
C GLN A 173 32.75 -17.98 -14.21
N LEU A 174 33.22 -16.78 -13.86
CA LEU A 174 34.56 -16.30 -14.25
C LEU A 174 35.66 -17.18 -13.63
N PHE A 175 35.51 -17.59 -12.37
CA PHE A 175 36.41 -18.54 -11.73
C PHE A 175 36.43 -19.88 -12.48
N SER A 176 35.26 -20.44 -12.82
CA SER A 176 35.18 -21.68 -13.61
C SER A 176 35.83 -21.55 -14.99
N PHE A 177 35.62 -20.41 -15.66
CA PHE A 177 36.27 -20.11 -16.94
C PHE A 177 37.80 -20.15 -16.82
N ILE A 178 38.37 -19.55 -15.77
CA ILE A 178 39.81 -19.53 -15.53
C ILE A 178 40.32 -20.96 -15.26
N VAL A 179 39.68 -21.69 -14.35
CA VAL A 179 40.10 -23.06 -13.99
C VAL A 179 40.09 -23.97 -15.21
N TRP A 180 39.01 -23.98 -16.00
CA TRP A 180 38.90 -24.83 -17.19
C TRP A 180 39.83 -24.40 -18.32
N SER A 181 40.15 -23.11 -18.43
CA SER A 181 41.15 -22.65 -19.41
C SER A 181 42.57 -23.06 -19.03
N LEU A 182 42.87 -23.16 -17.73
CA LEU A 182 44.18 -23.60 -17.22
C LEU A 182 44.38 -25.12 -17.30
N ASP A 183 43.29 -25.88 -17.36
CA ASP A 183 43.29 -27.35 -17.47
C ASP A 183 43.00 -27.83 -18.90
N ASP A 184 43.28 -26.98 -19.90
CA ASP A 184 43.13 -27.24 -21.34
C ASP A 184 41.70 -27.59 -21.83
N TYR A 185 40.66 -27.37 -21.01
CA TYR A 185 39.25 -27.53 -21.36
C TYR A 185 38.65 -26.30 -22.08
N TYR A 186 39.34 -25.81 -23.11
CA TYR A 186 39.00 -24.56 -23.81
C TYR A 186 37.58 -24.53 -24.40
N LEU A 187 37.09 -25.64 -24.95
CA LEU A 187 35.75 -25.70 -25.55
C LEU A 187 34.65 -25.42 -24.52
N TYR A 188 34.77 -26.02 -23.33
CA TYR A 188 33.81 -25.83 -22.25
C TYR A 188 33.92 -24.43 -21.64
N ALA A 189 35.15 -23.91 -21.48
CA ALA A 189 35.38 -22.56 -21.00
C ALA A 189 34.74 -21.50 -21.93
N ILE A 190 34.96 -21.61 -23.24
CA ILE A 190 34.36 -20.72 -24.24
C ILE A 190 32.83 -20.82 -24.22
N LEU A 191 32.27 -22.03 -24.12
CA LEU A 191 30.83 -22.24 -24.09
C LEU A 191 30.20 -21.55 -22.87
N ILE A 192 30.79 -21.70 -21.69
CA ILE A 192 30.32 -20.98 -20.49
C ILE A 192 30.42 -19.48 -20.70
N ALA A 193 31.56 -18.97 -21.20
CA ALA A 193 31.73 -17.55 -21.44
C ALA A 193 30.62 -16.99 -22.36
N ILE A 194 30.28 -17.69 -23.45
CA ILE A 194 29.17 -17.31 -24.33
C ILE A 194 27.83 -17.29 -23.57
N LEU A 195 27.54 -18.34 -22.79
CA LEU A 195 26.31 -18.40 -21.98
C LEU A 195 26.23 -17.26 -20.96
N THR A 196 27.33 -16.92 -20.29
CA THR A 196 27.38 -15.81 -19.33
C THR A 196 27.09 -14.47 -20.01
N ILE A 197 27.65 -14.23 -21.19
CA ILE A 197 27.42 -12.99 -21.96
C ILE A 197 25.94 -12.89 -22.35
N ILE A 198 25.37 -13.97 -22.89
CA ILE A 198 23.95 -14.01 -23.25
C ILE A 198 23.08 -13.74 -22.03
N GLN A 199 23.38 -14.35 -20.89
CA GLN A 199 22.65 -14.14 -19.65
C GLN A 199 22.70 -12.67 -19.20
N ILE A 200 23.88 -12.06 -19.15
CA ILE A 200 24.05 -10.65 -18.75
C ILE A 200 23.26 -9.73 -19.68
N VAL A 201 23.27 -9.97 -20.99
CA VAL A 201 22.51 -9.16 -21.96
C VAL A 201 21.01 -9.27 -21.71
N ILE A 202 20.49 -10.48 -21.46
CA ILE A 202 19.07 -10.69 -21.16
C ILE A 202 18.69 -10.00 -19.85
N THR A 203 19.49 -10.17 -18.78
CA THR A 203 19.19 -9.56 -17.47
C THR A 203 19.23 -8.05 -17.53
N LEU A 204 20.17 -7.46 -18.27
CA LEU A 204 20.23 -6.01 -18.50
C LEU A 204 18.99 -5.49 -19.24
N TYR A 205 18.58 -6.17 -20.31
CA TYR A 205 17.40 -5.77 -21.07
C TYR A 205 16.13 -5.79 -20.20
N ASP A 206 15.98 -6.83 -19.38
CA ASP A 206 14.83 -6.95 -18.49
C ASP A 206 14.85 -5.91 -17.37
N LEU A 207 16.02 -5.63 -16.77
CA LEU A 207 16.17 -4.58 -15.74
C LEU A 207 15.86 -3.19 -16.28
N GLU A 208 16.34 -2.85 -17.49
CA GLU A 208 16.00 -1.58 -18.12
C GLU A 208 14.50 -1.46 -18.37
N LYS A 209 13.87 -2.53 -18.88
CA LYS A 209 12.44 -2.56 -19.16
C LYS A 209 11.59 -2.45 -17.89
N GLN A 210 11.99 -3.12 -16.81
CA GLN A 210 11.33 -3.02 -15.51
C GLN A 210 11.46 -1.61 -14.92
N ASN A 211 12.66 -1.03 -14.96
CA ASN A 211 12.90 0.34 -14.50
C ASN A 211 12.06 1.36 -15.27
N HIS A 212 11.92 1.19 -16.59
CA HIS A 212 11.07 2.06 -17.41
C HIS A 212 9.60 1.97 -17.01
N LYS A 213 9.06 0.76 -16.85
CA LYS A 213 7.64 0.56 -16.47
C LYS A 213 7.30 1.13 -15.09
N ILE A 214 8.20 0.95 -14.12
CA ILE A 214 8.02 1.52 -12.77
C ILE A 214 7.97 3.05 -12.85
N ARG A 215 8.80 3.67 -13.71
CA ARG A 215 8.79 5.11 -13.91
C ARG A 215 7.50 5.60 -14.55
N GLU A 216 7.02 4.97 -15.61
CA GLU A 216 5.76 5.34 -16.26
C GLU A 216 4.56 5.25 -15.28
N MET A 217 4.61 4.34 -14.31
CA MET A 217 3.58 4.21 -13.28
C MET A 217 3.61 5.33 -12.23
N ILE A 218 4.79 5.88 -11.94
CA ILE A 218 5.02 6.77 -10.78
C ILE A 218 5.21 8.23 -11.19
N TYR A 219 5.87 8.49 -12.32
CA TYR A 219 6.14 9.84 -12.81
C TYR A 219 4.87 10.46 -13.39
N TYR A 220 4.47 11.60 -12.85
CA TYR A 220 3.36 12.37 -13.37
C TYR A 220 3.67 13.86 -13.19
N GLU A 221 3.58 14.61 -14.28
CA GLU A 221 3.80 16.05 -14.30
C GLU A 221 2.63 16.71 -15.04
N ASN A 222 2.08 17.76 -14.44
CA ASN A 222 1.05 18.57 -15.08
C ASN A 222 1.23 20.05 -14.75
N ALA A 223 0.64 20.91 -15.55
CA ALA A 223 0.62 22.34 -15.25
C ALA A 223 -0.50 22.63 -14.25
N VAL A 224 -0.16 23.33 -13.16
CA VAL A 224 -1.05 23.69 -12.07
C VAL A 224 -1.12 25.21 -11.93
N ILE A 225 -2.27 25.73 -11.50
CA ILE A 225 -2.47 27.17 -11.27
C ILE A 225 -2.31 27.42 -9.76
N VAL A 226 -1.34 28.25 -9.39
CA VAL A 226 -0.98 28.52 -8.00
C VAL A 226 -1.11 30.01 -7.71
N HIS A 227 -1.56 30.33 -6.52
CA HIS A 227 -1.68 31.69 -6.00
C HIS A 227 -0.43 32.02 -5.16
N ARG A 228 0.42 32.91 -5.67
CA ARG A 228 1.61 33.45 -4.98
C ARG A 228 1.69 34.95 -5.19
N ASP A 229 2.08 35.71 -4.17
CA ASP A 229 2.14 37.18 -4.20
C ASP A 229 0.82 37.83 -4.70
N HIS A 230 -0.37 37.30 -4.36
CA HIS A 230 -1.68 37.77 -4.85
C HIS A 230 -1.90 37.67 -6.37
N HIS A 231 -1.06 36.91 -7.06
CA HIS A 231 -1.17 36.65 -8.50
C HIS A 231 -1.37 35.15 -8.79
N GLN A 232 -2.19 34.88 -9.80
CA GLN A 232 -2.33 33.53 -10.36
C GLN A 232 -1.19 33.24 -11.33
N LEU A 233 -0.40 32.22 -11.02
CA LEU A 233 0.72 31.77 -11.82
C LEU A 233 0.49 30.33 -12.25
N LYS A 234 0.66 30.04 -13.54
CA LYS A 234 0.65 28.68 -14.05
C LYS A 234 2.08 28.14 -13.99
N ILE A 235 2.32 27.18 -13.11
CA ILE A 235 3.63 26.55 -12.91
C ILE A 235 3.56 25.04 -13.19
N SER A 236 4.73 24.38 -13.28
CA SER A 236 4.76 22.92 -13.31
C SER A 236 4.43 22.37 -11.91
N SER A 237 3.73 21.25 -11.84
CA SER A 237 3.47 20.53 -10.60
C SER A 237 4.73 20.16 -9.85
N LYS A 238 5.87 20.06 -10.55
CA LYS A 238 7.21 19.85 -10.01
C LYS A 238 7.63 20.91 -8.98
N ASP A 239 7.22 22.15 -9.19
CA ASP A 239 7.64 23.32 -8.42
C ASP A 239 6.65 23.68 -7.29
N LEU A 240 5.71 22.77 -7.01
CA LEU A 240 4.80 22.87 -5.88
C LEU A 240 5.54 22.59 -4.57
N VAL A 241 5.25 23.42 -3.56
CA VAL A 241 5.76 23.25 -2.21
C VAL A 241 4.62 23.14 -1.20
N PRO A 242 4.85 22.50 -0.05
CA PRO A 242 3.90 22.54 1.05
C PRO A 242 3.55 23.98 1.45
N GLY A 243 2.25 24.26 1.57
CA GLY A 243 1.65 25.56 1.85
C GLY A 243 1.28 26.40 0.63
N ASP A 244 1.57 25.96 -0.60
CA ASP A 244 1.02 26.61 -1.79
C ASP A 244 -0.52 26.52 -1.81
N ILE A 245 -1.18 27.55 -2.35
CA ILE A 245 -2.62 27.53 -2.62
C ILE A 245 -2.82 27.29 -4.12
N VAL A 246 -3.42 26.16 -4.45
CA VAL A 246 -3.61 25.69 -5.83
C VAL A 246 -5.08 25.79 -6.21
N GLN A 247 -5.37 26.35 -7.39
CA GLN A 247 -6.71 26.35 -7.97
C GLN A 247 -7.00 24.99 -8.63
N ILE A 248 -8.10 24.36 -8.22
CA ILE A 248 -8.53 23.06 -8.74
C ILE A 248 -9.38 23.28 -9.99
N THR A 249 -8.92 22.71 -11.11
CA THR A 249 -9.65 22.75 -12.38
C THR A 249 -10.33 21.42 -12.69
N ALA A 250 -11.53 21.46 -13.29
CA ALA A 250 -12.20 20.24 -13.73
C ALA A 250 -11.35 19.46 -14.75
N LYS A 251 -11.47 18.12 -14.71
CA LYS A 251 -10.72 17.16 -15.54
C LYS A 251 -9.19 17.21 -15.35
N SER A 252 -8.72 17.72 -14.22
CA SER A 252 -7.30 17.71 -13.87
C SER A 252 -6.97 16.59 -12.88
N MET A 253 -5.75 16.06 -12.95
CA MET A 253 -5.23 15.15 -11.94
C MET A 253 -4.56 15.93 -10.82
N ILE A 254 -4.79 15.51 -9.59
CA ILE A 254 -4.14 16.08 -8.41
C ILE A 254 -2.76 15.42 -8.23
N THR A 255 -1.75 16.23 -7.93
CA THR A 255 -0.33 15.80 -7.82
C THR A 255 0.25 15.96 -6.42
N PHE A 256 -0.56 16.36 -5.45
CA PHE A 256 -0.17 16.63 -4.08
C PHE A 256 -1.28 16.16 -3.12
N ASP A 257 -0.95 15.95 -1.85
CA ASP A 257 -2.01 15.86 -0.83
C ASP A 257 -2.23 17.24 -0.24
N GLY A 258 -3.49 17.58 -0.02
CA GLY A 258 -3.87 18.92 0.37
C GLY A 258 -5.17 18.98 1.14
N LEU A 259 -5.57 20.18 1.50
CA LEU A 259 -6.85 20.46 2.15
C LEU A 259 -7.64 21.43 1.28
N LEU A 260 -8.89 21.12 0.98
CA LEU A 260 -9.74 22.04 0.26
C LEU A 260 -10.05 23.27 1.14
N THR A 261 -9.76 24.47 0.64
CA THR A 261 -9.95 25.72 1.40
C THR A 261 -11.17 26.49 0.91
N GLN A 262 -11.50 26.37 -0.38
CA GLN A 262 -12.61 27.08 -1.01
C GLN A 262 -13.27 26.21 -2.09
N GLY A 263 -14.57 26.38 -2.24
CA GLY A 263 -15.38 25.70 -3.25
C GLY A 263 -15.65 24.23 -2.94
N GLU A 264 -16.27 23.56 -3.91
CA GLU A 264 -16.56 22.13 -3.90
C GLU A 264 -16.07 21.50 -5.20
N ALA A 265 -15.64 20.25 -5.13
CA ALA A 265 -15.17 19.48 -6.28
C ALA A 265 -15.44 17.98 -6.10
N VAL A 266 -15.68 17.29 -7.22
CA VAL A 266 -15.89 15.84 -7.28
C VAL A 266 -14.58 15.17 -7.74
N PHE A 267 -14.07 14.27 -6.92
CA PHE A 267 -12.83 13.53 -7.18
C PHE A 267 -13.12 12.04 -7.36
N ASN A 268 -12.40 11.39 -8.27
CA ASN A 268 -12.34 9.94 -8.34
C ASN A 268 -10.98 9.47 -7.81
N GLU A 269 -11.04 8.64 -6.77
CA GLU A 269 -9.89 8.17 -5.97
C GLU A 269 -9.46 6.73 -6.30
N ALA A 270 -9.92 6.18 -7.43
CA ALA A 270 -9.68 4.79 -7.83
C ALA A 270 -8.22 4.35 -7.78
N ILE A 271 -7.26 5.26 -8.02
CA ILE A 271 -5.82 4.94 -7.96
C ILE A 271 -5.39 4.57 -6.52
N LEU A 272 -6.05 5.13 -5.50
CA LEU A 272 -5.72 4.93 -4.09
C LEU A 272 -6.61 3.86 -3.45
N THR A 273 -7.91 3.94 -3.66
CA THR A 273 -8.90 3.05 -3.01
C THR A 273 -9.18 1.80 -3.82
N GLY A 274 -8.86 1.79 -5.13
CA GLY A 274 -9.33 0.76 -6.06
C GLY A 274 -10.80 0.89 -6.46
N GLU A 275 -11.57 1.74 -5.78
CA GLU A 275 -12.98 1.99 -6.05
C GLU A 275 -13.14 3.15 -7.04
N SER A 276 -13.90 2.94 -8.11
CA SER A 276 -14.14 3.94 -9.16
C SER A 276 -15.27 4.93 -8.86
N THR A 277 -15.84 4.88 -7.65
CA THR A 277 -16.92 5.75 -7.19
C THR A 277 -16.39 7.18 -6.95
N PRO A 278 -16.91 8.18 -7.68
CA PRO A 278 -16.54 9.58 -7.43
C PRO A 278 -17.12 10.10 -6.11
N ILE A 279 -16.33 10.88 -5.39
CA ILE A 279 -16.62 11.44 -4.08
C ILE A 279 -16.66 12.96 -4.17
N LEU A 280 -17.73 13.59 -3.68
CA LEU A 280 -17.81 15.04 -3.53
C LEU A 280 -17.02 15.48 -2.30
N LYS A 281 -16.13 16.46 -2.46
CA LYS A 281 -15.35 17.07 -1.38
C LYS A 281 -15.61 18.56 -1.28
N THR A 282 -15.71 19.02 -0.05
CA THR A 282 -15.98 20.41 0.35
C THR A 282 -14.88 20.98 1.23
N ILE A 283 -15.07 22.22 1.66
CA ILE A 283 -14.10 22.97 2.47
C ILE A 283 -13.70 22.16 3.71
N ASN A 284 -12.42 22.16 4.02
CA ASN A 284 -11.76 21.41 5.10
C ASN A 284 -11.74 19.89 4.94
N ILE A 285 -11.99 19.37 3.73
CA ILE A 285 -11.80 17.95 3.42
C ILE A 285 -10.46 17.75 2.69
N ASP A 286 -9.74 16.70 3.06
CA ASP A 286 -8.46 16.36 2.45
C ASP A 286 -8.62 15.86 1.02
N ILE A 287 -7.69 16.27 0.15
CA ILE A 287 -7.54 15.79 -1.22
C ILE A 287 -6.20 15.04 -1.34
N PHE A 288 -6.15 14.03 -2.20
CA PHE A 288 -4.99 13.17 -2.32
C PHE A 288 -4.36 13.19 -3.72
N SER A 289 -3.05 12.97 -3.77
CA SER A 289 -2.29 12.83 -4.99
C SER A 289 -2.73 11.58 -5.77
N GLY A 290 -2.91 11.72 -7.07
CA GLY A 290 -3.43 10.66 -7.94
C GLY A 290 -4.96 10.64 -8.08
N CYS A 291 -5.69 11.45 -7.33
CA CYS A 291 -7.11 11.63 -7.56
C CYS A 291 -7.36 12.42 -8.85
N SER A 292 -8.35 12.00 -9.62
CA SER A 292 -8.81 12.74 -10.80
C SER A 292 -9.98 13.64 -10.41
N CYS A 293 -9.86 14.95 -10.61
CA CYS A 293 -10.95 15.88 -10.45
C CYS A 293 -11.88 15.78 -11.66
N LEU A 294 -13.11 15.32 -11.49
CA LEU A 294 -14.09 15.20 -12.57
C LEU A 294 -14.79 16.54 -12.83
N SER A 295 -15.16 17.22 -11.75
CA SER A 295 -15.87 18.49 -11.75
C SER A 295 -15.40 19.35 -10.58
N ALA A 296 -15.32 20.67 -10.78
CA ALA A 296 -14.97 21.62 -9.74
C ALA A 296 -15.75 22.92 -9.94
N SER A 297 -16.10 23.56 -8.83
CA SER A 297 -16.61 24.93 -8.81
C SER A 297 -15.57 25.93 -9.35
N SER A 298 -16.01 27.07 -9.87
CA SER A 298 -15.13 28.05 -10.54
C SER A 298 -14.04 28.63 -9.64
N ASP A 299 -14.30 28.77 -8.35
CA ASP A 299 -13.37 29.30 -7.34
C ASP A 299 -12.90 28.22 -6.34
N CYS A 300 -12.68 27.00 -6.83
CA CYS A 300 -12.22 25.89 -6.00
C CYS A 300 -10.71 26.00 -5.74
N LYS A 301 -10.29 26.07 -4.47
CA LYS A 301 -8.88 26.20 -4.07
C LYS A 301 -8.52 25.17 -3.00
N ALA A 302 -7.28 24.68 -3.05
CA ALA A 302 -6.73 23.74 -2.08
C ALA A 302 -5.35 24.17 -1.60
N LEU A 303 -5.09 23.98 -0.30
CA LEU A 303 -3.78 24.17 0.32
C LEU A 303 -2.96 22.88 0.19
N VAL A 304 -1.72 22.97 -0.29
CA VAL A 304 -0.81 21.82 -0.38
C VAL A 304 -0.30 21.45 1.03
N LYS A 305 -0.53 20.21 1.47
CA LYS A 305 -0.01 19.67 2.74
C LYS A 305 1.29 18.91 2.54
N SER A 306 1.32 18.01 1.55
CA SER A 306 2.48 17.16 1.28
C SER A 306 2.68 16.95 -0.22
N ILE A 307 3.92 16.68 -0.61
CA ILE A 307 4.35 16.56 -2.01
C ILE A 307 5.24 15.31 -2.20
N GLY A 308 5.32 14.82 -3.44
CA GLY A 308 6.20 13.72 -3.83
C GLY A 308 5.99 12.45 -3.01
N PHE A 309 7.08 11.87 -2.52
CA PHE A 309 7.08 10.62 -1.74
C PHE A 309 6.52 10.75 -0.30
N ASN A 310 6.19 11.96 0.14
CA ASN A 310 5.49 12.21 1.41
C ASN A 310 3.96 12.11 1.27
N THR A 311 3.41 12.11 0.05
CA THR A 311 1.97 11.92 -0.19
C THR A 311 1.52 10.49 0.12
N VAL A 312 0.20 10.26 0.26
CA VAL A 312 -0.41 8.93 0.40
C VAL A 312 -0.08 8.04 -0.80
N LYS A 313 -0.16 8.58 -2.02
CA LYS A 313 0.28 7.85 -3.23
C LYS A 313 1.77 7.52 -3.17
N GLY A 314 2.60 8.47 -2.74
CA GLY A 314 4.03 8.32 -2.59
C GLY A 314 4.43 7.29 -1.53
N SER A 315 3.70 7.22 -0.42
CA SER A 315 3.91 6.25 0.64
C SER A 315 3.55 4.83 0.18
N LEU A 316 2.45 4.66 -0.58
CA LEU A 316 2.11 3.41 -1.26
C LEU A 316 3.19 2.98 -2.26
N ALA A 317 3.66 3.91 -3.10
CA ALA A 317 4.74 3.62 -4.04
C ALA A 317 6.03 3.19 -3.32
N ARG A 318 6.41 3.87 -2.24
CA ARG A 318 7.53 3.48 -1.37
C ARG A 318 7.33 2.12 -0.73
N TYR A 319 6.11 1.83 -0.28
CA TYR A 319 5.76 0.52 0.25
C TYR A 319 5.98 -0.57 -0.81
N ILE A 320 5.55 -0.36 -2.06
CA ILE A 320 5.79 -1.30 -3.17
C ILE A 320 7.29 -1.47 -3.46
N LEU A 321 8.05 -0.37 -3.46
CA LEU A 321 9.48 -0.36 -3.82
C LEU A 321 10.35 -0.98 -2.72
N PHE A 322 10.22 -0.50 -1.48
CA PHE A 322 11.12 -0.80 -0.36
C PHE A 322 10.60 -1.86 0.60
N ASN A 323 9.30 -2.17 0.61
CA ASN A 323 8.81 -3.21 1.50
C ASN A 323 9.21 -4.59 0.96
N ASN A 324 10.30 -5.13 1.50
CA ASN A 324 10.83 -6.47 1.24
C ASN A 324 10.73 -7.34 2.50
N SER A 325 9.62 -7.23 3.23
CA SER A 325 9.34 -7.96 4.47
C SER A 325 8.82 -9.38 4.19
N TYR A 326 9.62 -10.16 3.47
CA TYR A 326 9.44 -11.62 3.42
C TYR A 326 10.76 -12.29 3.76
N SER A 327 10.69 -13.20 4.74
CA SER A 327 11.81 -14.02 5.20
C SER A 327 12.35 -14.92 4.08
N TYR A 328 11.44 -15.39 3.21
CA TYR A 328 11.72 -16.29 2.11
C TYR A 328 12.14 -15.54 0.85
N SER A 329 13.33 -15.86 0.36
CA SER A 329 13.75 -15.56 -0.99
C SER A 329 14.43 -16.81 -1.51
N PHE A 330 13.88 -17.39 -2.56
CA PHE A 330 14.43 -18.57 -3.23
C PHE A 330 15.93 -18.39 -3.55
N GLN A 331 16.33 -17.16 -3.93
CA GLN A 331 17.74 -16.80 -4.16
C GLN A 331 18.60 -16.86 -2.88
N LYS A 332 18.06 -16.46 -1.72
CA LYS A 332 18.81 -16.56 -0.44
C LYS A 332 18.98 -18.03 -0.01
N GLU A 333 17.97 -18.85 -0.21
CA GLU A 333 18.04 -20.27 0.12
C GLU A 333 18.96 -21.04 -0.83
N SER A 334 18.89 -20.76 -2.12
CA SER A 334 19.83 -21.33 -3.09
C SER A 334 21.27 -20.94 -2.77
N LEU A 335 21.52 -19.70 -2.33
CA LEU A 335 22.85 -19.28 -1.85
C LEU A 335 23.31 -20.06 -0.61
N LYS A 336 22.44 -20.32 0.38
CA LYS A 336 22.79 -21.16 1.55
C LYS A 336 23.17 -22.58 1.12
N TYR A 337 22.37 -23.18 0.24
CA TYR A 337 22.65 -24.50 -0.31
C TYR A 337 23.99 -24.54 -1.05
N LEU A 338 24.26 -23.53 -1.88
CA LEU A 338 25.53 -23.38 -2.60
C LEU A 338 26.72 -23.18 -1.67
N LEU A 339 26.57 -22.47 -0.55
CA LEU A 339 27.63 -22.34 0.45
C LEU A 339 27.97 -23.70 1.09
N VAL A 340 26.96 -24.52 1.40
CA VAL A 340 27.18 -25.87 1.95
C VAL A 340 27.90 -26.76 0.95
N ILE A 341 27.47 -26.78 -0.31
CA ILE A 341 28.12 -27.55 -1.37
C ILE A 341 29.52 -27.03 -1.67
N GLY A 342 29.70 -25.71 -1.71
CA GLY A 342 31.00 -25.08 -1.92
C GLY A 342 31.99 -25.43 -0.82
N PHE A 343 31.54 -25.42 0.45
CA PHE A 343 32.35 -25.85 1.57
C PHE A 343 32.78 -27.32 1.45
N LEU A 344 31.86 -28.21 1.10
CA LEU A 344 32.17 -29.62 0.84
C LEU A 344 33.15 -29.78 -0.34
N GLY A 345 32.96 -29.01 -1.41
CA GLY A 345 33.85 -28.98 -2.57
C GLY A 345 35.26 -28.51 -2.23
N ILE A 346 35.40 -27.51 -1.36
CA ILE A 346 36.71 -27.06 -0.86
C ILE A 346 37.39 -28.17 -0.06
N LEU A 347 36.67 -28.86 0.84
CA LEU A 347 37.25 -29.97 1.61
C LEU A 347 37.74 -31.11 0.71
N LEU A 348 36.93 -31.50 -0.28
CA LEU A 348 37.29 -32.53 -1.25
C LEU A 348 38.45 -32.10 -2.17
N SER A 349 38.47 -30.83 -2.56
CA SER A 349 39.55 -30.22 -3.33
C SER A 349 40.88 -30.29 -2.56
N ILE A 350 40.89 -29.89 -1.29
CA ILE A 350 42.07 -29.97 -0.41
C ILE A 350 42.54 -31.41 -0.25
N ALA A 351 41.63 -32.35 0.00
CA ALA A 351 41.97 -33.78 0.13
C ALA A 351 42.59 -34.33 -1.17
N ASN A 352 41.99 -34.02 -2.32
CA ASN A 352 42.51 -34.44 -3.64
C ASN A 352 43.89 -33.83 -3.92
N TYR A 353 44.11 -32.56 -3.55
CA TYR A 353 45.41 -31.90 -3.69
C TYR A 353 46.51 -32.64 -2.94
N PHE A 354 46.29 -33.01 -1.66
CA PHE A 354 47.28 -33.74 -0.86
C PHE A 354 47.54 -35.16 -1.39
N ILE A 355 46.51 -35.84 -1.88
CA ILE A 355 46.69 -37.17 -2.51
C ILE A 355 47.56 -37.06 -3.76
N ARG A 356 47.33 -36.04 -4.60
CA ARG A 356 48.06 -35.85 -5.86
C ARG A 356 49.47 -35.29 -5.69
N LEU A 357 49.70 -34.47 -4.67
CA LEU A 357 51.04 -34.04 -4.27
C LEU A 357 51.96 -35.21 -3.98
N ASN A 358 51.42 -36.32 -3.44
CA ASN A 358 52.20 -37.53 -3.18
C ASN A 358 52.43 -38.38 -4.43
N SER A 359 51.68 -38.17 -5.51
CA SER A 359 51.68 -39.03 -6.71
C SER A 359 52.27 -38.38 -7.96
N THR A 360 52.35 -37.05 -8.03
CA THR A 360 52.78 -36.30 -9.22
C THR A 360 53.82 -35.23 -8.87
N SER A 361 54.79 -35.02 -9.76
CA SER A 361 55.89 -34.06 -9.54
C SER A 361 55.49 -32.61 -9.79
N ASN A 362 54.39 -32.37 -10.52
CA ASN A 362 53.95 -31.04 -10.92
C ASN A 362 52.93 -30.47 -9.92
N GLN A 363 53.40 -29.58 -9.04
CA GLN A 363 52.59 -28.98 -7.98
C GLN A 363 51.48 -28.05 -8.54
N PHE A 364 51.76 -27.38 -9.66
CA PHE A 364 50.81 -26.45 -10.27
C PHE A 364 49.62 -27.20 -10.91
N GLU A 365 49.91 -28.26 -11.67
CA GLU A 365 48.88 -29.10 -12.29
C GLU A 365 48.01 -29.81 -11.24
N SER A 366 48.63 -30.33 -10.17
CA SER A 366 47.91 -30.88 -9.01
C SER A 366 46.95 -29.87 -8.38
N PHE A 367 47.34 -28.59 -8.33
CA PHE A 367 46.53 -27.53 -7.76
C PHE A 367 45.33 -27.18 -8.65
N ILE A 368 45.54 -27.03 -9.96
CA ILE A 368 44.45 -26.74 -10.91
C ILE A 368 43.42 -27.88 -10.94
N GLN A 369 43.87 -29.14 -11.03
CA GLN A 369 42.98 -30.32 -11.00
C GLN A 369 42.26 -30.48 -9.65
N ALA A 370 42.84 -30.01 -8.55
CA ALA A 370 42.14 -29.97 -7.28
C ALA A 370 40.98 -28.96 -7.31
N LEU A 371 41.17 -27.78 -7.91
CA LEU A 371 40.12 -26.76 -8.02
C LEU A 371 38.96 -27.18 -8.93
N GLU A 372 39.20 -28.08 -9.89
CA GLU A 372 38.18 -28.61 -10.79
C GLU A 372 36.98 -29.22 -10.02
N ILE A 373 37.23 -29.91 -8.90
CA ILE A 373 36.18 -30.50 -8.04
C ILE A 373 35.15 -29.44 -7.62
N ILE A 374 35.58 -28.20 -7.33
CA ILE A 374 34.69 -27.12 -6.93
C ILE A 374 33.75 -26.75 -8.09
N THR A 375 34.28 -26.69 -9.32
CA THR A 375 33.50 -26.36 -10.54
C THR A 375 32.55 -27.49 -10.96
N ILE A 376 32.85 -28.74 -10.60
CA ILE A 376 31.96 -29.89 -10.83
C ILE A 376 30.82 -29.90 -9.80
N MET A 377 31.13 -29.61 -8.53
CA MET A 377 30.15 -29.63 -7.45
C MET A 377 29.13 -28.49 -7.52
N ILE A 378 29.56 -27.30 -7.95
CA ILE A 378 28.67 -26.17 -8.20
C ILE A 378 28.63 -25.94 -9.71
N PRO A 379 27.57 -26.42 -10.40
CA PRO A 379 27.46 -26.19 -11.84
C PRO A 379 27.31 -24.70 -12.12
N PRO A 380 28.21 -24.09 -12.91
CA PRO A 380 28.16 -22.66 -13.24
C PRO A 380 26.89 -22.27 -14.04
N SER A 381 26.22 -23.24 -14.67
CA SER A 381 24.97 -23.04 -15.42
C SER A 381 23.70 -23.02 -14.55
N LEU A 382 23.79 -23.41 -13.27
CA LEU A 382 22.62 -23.51 -12.38
C LEU A 382 21.87 -22.18 -12.23
N PRO A 383 22.52 -21.02 -11.99
CA PRO A 383 21.81 -19.75 -11.84
C PRO A 383 21.07 -19.33 -13.13
N THR A 384 21.69 -19.58 -14.29
CA THR A 384 21.09 -19.32 -15.60
C THR A 384 19.82 -20.14 -15.79
N ALA A 385 19.86 -21.44 -15.43
CA ALA A 385 18.71 -22.32 -15.53
C ALA A 385 17.55 -21.87 -14.62
N LEU A 386 17.86 -21.44 -13.39
CA LEU A 386 16.87 -20.91 -12.45
C LEU A 386 16.23 -19.61 -12.98
N GLY A 387 17.02 -18.69 -13.53
CA GLY A 387 16.51 -17.46 -14.14
C GLY A 387 15.63 -17.72 -15.37
N ALA A 388 16.04 -18.63 -16.25
CA ALA A 388 15.28 -19.00 -17.44
C ALA A 388 13.91 -19.62 -17.09
N GLY A 389 13.85 -20.48 -16.08
CA GLY A 389 12.59 -21.06 -15.58
C GLY A 389 11.60 -19.98 -15.12
N LEU A 390 12.10 -18.96 -14.39
CA LEU A 390 11.26 -17.85 -13.93
C LEU A 390 10.72 -17.02 -15.10
N GLN A 391 11.52 -16.80 -16.14
CA GLN A 391 11.11 -16.05 -17.33
C GLN A 391 10.00 -16.74 -18.11
N VAL A 392 10.08 -18.07 -18.26
CA VAL A 392 9.00 -18.87 -18.87
C VAL A 392 7.71 -18.72 -18.07
N ALA A 393 7.80 -18.74 -16.73
CA ALA A 393 6.63 -18.53 -15.87
C ALA A 393 6.02 -17.13 -16.04
N VAL A 394 6.85 -16.07 -16.09
CA VAL A 394 6.40 -14.69 -16.35
C VAL A 394 5.68 -14.59 -17.70
N GLN A 395 6.23 -15.20 -18.75
CA GLN A 395 5.62 -15.18 -20.08
C GLN A 395 4.26 -15.89 -20.10
N ARG A 396 4.17 -17.06 -19.45
CA ARG A 396 2.90 -17.81 -19.31
C ARG A 396 1.84 -17.04 -18.52
N LEU A 397 2.23 -16.27 -17.51
CA LEU A 397 1.29 -15.40 -16.78
C LEU A 397 0.81 -14.24 -17.67
N LYS A 398 1.73 -13.66 -18.45
CA LYS A 398 1.41 -12.57 -19.38
C LYS A 398 0.42 -13.00 -20.47
N THR A 399 0.49 -14.23 -20.97
CA THR A 399 -0.51 -14.74 -21.94
C THR A 399 -1.92 -14.83 -21.34
N ASN A 400 -2.03 -14.89 -20.01
CA ASN A 400 -3.29 -14.86 -19.28
C ASN A 400 -3.63 -13.45 -18.75
N ASN A 401 -3.03 -12.39 -19.31
CA ASN A 401 -3.19 -10.99 -18.88
C ASN A 401 -2.78 -10.71 -17.42
N ILE A 402 -1.93 -11.55 -16.82
CA ILE A 402 -1.37 -11.33 -15.49
C ILE A 402 0.02 -10.72 -15.65
N PHE A 403 0.17 -9.44 -15.25
CA PHE A 403 1.42 -8.70 -15.40
C PHE A 403 2.20 -8.65 -14.08
N CYS A 404 3.32 -9.39 -14.02
CA CYS A 404 4.19 -9.39 -12.84
C CYS A 404 5.18 -8.21 -12.87
N ILE A 405 5.18 -7.39 -11.82
CA ILE A 405 6.16 -6.30 -11.65
C ILE A 405 7.46 -6.83 -11.03
N LYS A 406 7.37 -7.70 -10.02
CA LYS A 406 8.50 -8.35 -9.34
C LYS A 406 8.47 -9.87 -9.58
N PRO A 407 9.24 -10.42 -10.56
CA PRO A 407 9.21 -11.85 -10.91
C PRO A 407 9.49 -12.80 -9.74
N ASP A 408 10.37 -12.42 -8.81
CA ASP A 408 10.72 -13.26 -7.64
C ASP A 408 9.51 -13.65 -6.78
N LYS A 409 8.41 -12.89 -6.85
CA LYS A 409 7.17 -13.17 -6.11
C LYS A 409 6.38 -14.36 -6.67
N ILE A 410 6.65 -14.81 -7.90
CA ILE A 410 5.97 -15.95 -8.52
C ILE A 410 6.21 -17.23 -7.71
N ASN A 411 7.43 -17.44 -7.23
CA ASN A 411 7.73 -18.61 -6.39
C ASN A 411 7.05 -18.52 -5.02
N VAL A 412 6.94 -17.31 -4.48
CA VAL A 412 6.25 -17.07 -3.18
C VAL A 412 4.75 -17.36 -3.30
N SER A 413 4.12 -17.07 -4.45
CA SER A 413 2.69 -17.36 -4.63
C SER A 413 2.35 -18.85 -4.53
N GLY A 414 3.31 -19.75 -4.75
CA GLY A 414 3.12 -21.20 -4.56
C GLY A 414 3.13 -21.66 -3.09
N MET A 415 3.52 -20.80 -2.16
CA MET A 415 3.59 -21.10 -0.71
C MET A 415 2.47 -20.43 0.08
N VAL A 416 1.55 -19.74 -0.59
CA VAL A 416 0.47 -19.01 0.06
C VAL A 416 -0.52 -20.02 0.65
N ASN A 417 -0.75 -19.89 1.96
CA ASN A 417 -1.67 -20.71 2.75
C ASN A 417 -2.92 -19.93 3.19
N LEU A 418 -2.90 -18.60 3.07
CA LEU A 418 -3.99 -17.70 3.44
C LEU A 418 -4.11 -16.59 2.39
N ILE A 419 -5.31 -16.40 1.85
CA ILE A 419 -5.64 -15.32 0.90
C ILE A 419 -6.67 -14.40 1.55
N GLY A 420 -6.34 -13.11 1.65
CA GLY A 420 -7.29 -12.07 2.02
C GLY A 420 -7.97 -11.48 0.80
N PHE A 421 -9.30 -11.49 0.80
CA PHE A 421 -10.14 -10.91 -0.23
C PHE A 421 -10.78 -9.62 0.26
N ASP A 422 -10.68 -8.57 -0.55
CA ASP A 422 -11.60 -7.44 -0.45
C ASP A 422 -12.98 -7.85 -1.00
N LYS A 423 -14.04 -7.20 -0.54
CA LYS A 423 -15.40 -7.49 -0.98
C LYS A 423 -15.79 -6.67 -2.21
N THR A 424 -15.83 -5.35 -2.07
CA THR A 424 -16.41 -4.45 -3.07
C THR A 424 -15.46 -4.35 -4.27
N GLY A 425 -15.97 -4.64 -5.47
CA GLY A 425 -15.16 -4.60 -6.69
C GLY A 425 -14.14 -5.73 -6.84
N THR A 426 -14.02 -6.64 -5.86
CA THR A 426 -13.20 -7.85 -5.93
C THR A 426 -14.07 -9.11 -5.99
N LEU A 427 -14.83 -9.40 -4.92
CA LEU A 427 -15.76 -10.54 -4.89
C LEU A 427 -17.14 -10.19 -5.48
N THR A 428 -17.55 -8.93 -5.35
CA THR A 428 -18.82 -8.43 -5.90
C THR A 428 -18.60 -7.54 -7.12
N GLU A 429 -19.65 -7.35 -7.91
CA GLU A 429 -19.69 -6.31 -8.93
C GLU A 429 -19.57 -4.92 -8.27
N SER A 430 -19.00 -3.94 -8.99
CA SER A 430 -18.87 -2.55 -8.51
C SER A 430 -20.16 -1.72 -8.68
N THR A 431 -21.13 -2.25 -9.42
CA THR A 431 -22.41 -1.58 -9.71
C THR A 431 -23.50 -2.08 -8.78
N LEU A 432 -24.16 -1.16 -8.06
CA LEU A 432 -25.31 -1.44 -7.23
C LEU A 432 -26.59 -1.46 -8.08
N LYS A 433 -27.44 -2.47 -7.90
CA LYS A 433 -28.79 -2.50 -8.51
C LYS A 433 -29.85 -2.27 -7.44
N VAL A 434 -30.81 -1.40 -7.73
CA VAL A 434 -31.98 -1.19 -6.88
C VAL A 434 -32.98 -2.31 -7.14
N LEU A 435 -33.34 -3.06 -6.09
CA LEU A 435 -34.38 -4.08 -6.17
C LEU A 435 -35.78 -3.48 -5.99
N GLY A 436 -35.91 -2.48 -5.12
CA GLY A 436 -37.19 -1.87 -4.82
C GLY A 436 -37.18 -1.01 -3.56
N CYS A 437 -38.37 -0.59 -3.14
CA CYS A 437 -38.61 0.19 -1.93
C CYS A 437 -39.57 -0.56 -0.99
N VAL A 438 -39.26 -0.52 0.31
CA VAL A 438 -40.02 -1.11 1.40
C VAL A 438 -40.66 -0.01 2.23
N GLU A 439 -41.99 0.17 2.12
CA GLU A 439 -42.74 1.16 2.91
C GLU A 439 -43.34 0.59 4.20
N LYS A 440 -43.82 -0.67 4.18
CA LYS A 440 -44.46 -1.32 5.34
C LYS A 440 -43.97 -2.75 5.56
N LYS A 441 -44.01 -3.57 4.51
CA LYS A 441 -43.48 -4.95 4.44
C LYS A 441 -43.24 -5.42 3.00
N LEU A 442 -44.05 -4.95 2.06
CA LEU A 442 -43.96 -5.37 0.66
C LEU A 442 -42.85 -4.58 -0.05
N LEU A 443 -41.96 -5.32 -0.70
CA LEU A 443 -41.04 -4.77 -1.69
C LEU A 443 -41.86 -4.33 -2.91
N GLN A 444 -41.91 -3.02 -3.13
CA GLN A 444 -42.51 -2.45 -4.33
C GLN A 444 -41.42 -2.08 -5.33
N ASN A 445 -41.71 -2.18 -6.62
CA ASN A 445 -40.82 -1.66 -7.66
C ASN A 445 -40.53 -0.18 -7.37
N ALA A 446 -39.26 0.21 -7.34
CA ALA A 446 -38.84 1.59 -7.04
C ALA A 446 -39.51 2.61 -7.99
N ASN A 447 -39.79 2.19 -9.23
CA ASN A 447 -40.46 3.01 -10.26
C ASN A 447 -41.95 3.31 -9.95
N HIS A 448 -42.58 2.57 -9.03
CA HIS A 448 -44.00 2.70 -8.68
C HIS A 448 -44.22 3.25 -7.25
N CYS A 449 -43.18 3.79 -6.61
CA CYS A 449 -43.31 4.41 -5.29
C CYS A 449 -44.17 5.68 -5.32
N LYS A 450 -44.68 6.09 -4.15
CA LYS A 450 -45.43 7.34 -3.98
C LYS A 450 -44.65 8.56 -4.49
N GLU A 451 -45.37 9.60 -4.90
CA GLU A 451 -44.80 10.86 -5.43
C GLU A 451 -43.69 11.43 -4.52
N MET A 452 -43.91 11.42 -3.20
CA MET A 452 -42.92 11.92 -2.23
C MET A 452 -41.63 11.08 -2.17
N MET A 453 -41.71 9.76 -2.35
CA MET A 453 -40.53 8.91 -2.41
C MET A 453 -39.76 9.17 -3.71
N GLN A 454 -40.46 9.33 -4.85
CA GLN A 454 -39.80 9.66 -6.12
C GLN A 454 -39.14 11.05 -6.07
N LEU A 455 -39.81 12.03 -5.43
CA LEU A 455 -39.20 13.33 -5.16
C LEU A 455 -37.94 13.19 -4.29
N ALA A 456 -37.96 12.34 -3.26
CA ALA A 456 -36.79 12.08 -2.41
C ALA A 456 -35.64 11.41 -3.18
N LEU A 457 -35.92 10.45 -4.06
CA LEU A 457 -34.93 9.82 -4.95
C LEU A 457 -34.27 10.86 -5.87
N LYS A 458 -35.07 11.80 -6.40
CA LYS A 458 -34.59 12.81 -7.34
C LYS A 458 -33.87 13.99 -6.68
N SER A 459 -34.25 14.36 -5.47
CA SER A 459 -33.73 15.58 -4.81
C SER A 459 -32.60 15.31 -3.83
N CYS A 460 -32.61 14.18 -3.11
CA CYS A 460 -31.65 13.90 -2.04
C CYS A 460 -30.39 13.22 -2.59
N HIS A 461 -29.62 13.94 -3.41
CA HIS A 461 -28.34 13.50 -3.95
C HIS A 461 -27.32 14.65 -4.00
N THR A 462 -26.04 14.30 -4.12
CA THR A 462 -24.91 15.23 -4.29
C THR A 462 -24.33 15.23 -5.70
N LEU A 463 -24.93 14.49 -6.63
CA LEU A 463 -24.48 14.37 -8.02
C LEU A 463 -24.34 15.73 -8.73
N ILE A 464 -23.15 16.01 -9.25
CA ILE A 464 -22.85 17.19 -10.08
C ILE A 464 -22.59 16.72 -11.50
N GLY A 465 -23.41 17.17 -12.46
CA GLY A 465 -23.25 16.81 -13.88
C GLY A 465 -23.41 15.32 -14.19
N GLY A 466 -24.14 14.57 -13.36
CA GLY A 466 -24.32 13.12 -13.49
C GLY A 466 -23.15 12.28 -12.95
N CYS A 467 -22.19 12.91 -12.27
CA CYS A 467 -21.06 12.22 -11.62
C CYS A 467 -21.18 12.26 -10.09
N GLY A 468 -20.94 11.12 -9.44
CA GLY A 468 -20.89 10.93 -7.98
C GLY A 468 -21.15 9.47 -7.63
N ASP A 469 -21.55 9.19 -6.39
CA ASP A 469 -21.65 7.83 -5.85
C ASP A 469 -22.58 6.93 -6.71
N ASN A 470 -22.13 5.70 -7.02
CA ASN A 470 -22.88 4.70 -7.77
C ASN A 470 -24.25 4.42 -7.16
N LEU A 471 -24.36 4.52 -5.84
CA LEU A 471 -25.61 4.39 -5.11
C LEU A 471 -26.59 5.52 -5.48
N GLU A 472 -26.13 6.77 -5.52
CA GLU A 472 -26.97 7.92 -5.90
C GLU A 472 -27.35 7.87 -7.39
N ILE A 473 -26.45 7.40 -8.25
CA ILE A 473 -26.73 7.17 -9.67
C ILE A 473 -27.85 6.12 -9.81
N ALA A 474 -27.74 5.00 -9.10
CA ALA A 474 -28.76 3.96 -9.12
C ALA A 474 -30.12 4.45 -8.58
N MET A 475 -30.11 5.34 -7.57
CA MET A 475 -31.33 6.02 -7.10
C MET A 475 -31.95 6.91 -8.19
N LEU A 476 -31.14 7.70 -8.89
CA LEU A 476 -31.61 8.58 -9.97
C LEU A 476 -32.18 7.80 -11.15
N GLU A 477 -31.55 6.69 -11.54
CA GLU A 477 -32.01 5.83 -12.64
C GLU A 477 -33.40 5.22 -12.36
N CYS A 478 -33.75 5.03 -11.09
CA CYS A 478 -35.08 4.56 -10.70
C CYS A 478 -36.17 5.65 -10.82
N CYS A 479 -35.80 6.92 -10.84
CA CYS A 479 -36.76 8.02 -10.91
C CYS A 479 -37.15 8.31 -12.37
N GLN A 480 -38.36 7.88 -12.76
CA GLN A 480 -38.90 8.14 -14.10
C GLN A 480 -39.62 9.49 -14.22
N GLN A 481 -40.03 10.09 -13.10
CA GLN A 481 -40.75 11.36 -13.08
C GLN A 481 -39.79 12.56 -12.97
N ASN A 482 -40.12 13.63 -13.70
CA ASN A 482 -39.44 14.90 -13.56
C ASN A 482 -40.19 15.76 -12.56
N PHE A 483 -39.49 16.21 -11.53
CA PHE A 483 -39.99 17.15 -10.54
C PHE A 483 -39.31 18.49 -10.73
N ASP A 484 -40.09 19.56 -10.64
CA ASP A 484 -39.58 20.93 -10.62
C ASP A 484 -39.50 21.40 -9.16
N PHE A 485 -38.28 21.46 -8.64
CA PHE A 485 -37.99 21.86 -7.27
C PHE A 485 -36.72 22.71 -7.23
N GLU A 486 -36.63 23.57 -6.22
CA GLU A 486 -35.50 24.48 -6.03
C GLU A 486 -34.75 24.12 -4.74
N TYR A 487 -33.44 23.91 -4.84
CA TYR A 487 -32.60 23.67 -3.66
C TYR A 487 -32.43 24.96 -2.84
N GLN A 488 -32.70 24.86 -1.53
CA GLN A 488 -32.48 25.96 -0.59
C GLN A 488 -31.20 25.74 0.23
N LYS A 489 -30.98 24.51 0.69
CA LYS A 489 -29.80 24.15 1.50
C LYS A 489 -29.53 22.65 1.40
N VAL A 490 -28.27 22.26 1.38
CA VAL A 490 -27.84 20.85 1.38
C VAL A 490 -26.93 20.61 2.57
N TYR A 491 -27.35 19.72 3.47
CA TYR A 491 -26.51 19.14 4.50
C TYR A 491 -25.91 17.85 3.97
N GLN A 492 -24.60 17.86 3.76
CA GLN A 492 -23.87 16.72 3.22
C GLN A 492 -23.91 15.51 4.17
N PHE A 493 -23.61 14.35 3.60
CA PHE A 493 -23.47 13.13 4.37
C PHE A 493 -22.32 13.27 5.36
N GLU A 494 -22.61 13.07 6.64
CA GLU A 494 -21.59 13.02 7.70
C GLU A 494 -21.51 11.59 8.23
N SER A 495 -20.33 10.97 8.18
CA SER A 495 -20.14 9.57 8.62
C SER A 495 -20.53 9.35 10.08
N ASN A 496 -20.27 10.31 10.97
CA ASN A 496 -20.65 10.25 12.37
C ASN A 496 -22.18 10.28 12.58
N LEU A 497 -22.90 10.94 11.68
CA LEU A 497 -24.37 11.06 11.72
C LEU A 497 -25.08 10.01 10.85
N GLN A 498 -24.34 9.36 9.95
CA GLN A 498 -24.77 8.39 8.94
C GLN A 498 -26.00 8.84 8.11
N ARG A 499 -26.10 10.14 7.80
CA ARG A 499 -27.23 10.70 7.06
C ARG A 499 -26.90 11.99 6.32
N MET A 500 -27.71 12.28 5.31
CA MET A 500 -27.70 13.49 4.48
C MET A 500 -29.10 14.09 4.45
N THR A 501 -29.21 15.42 4.42
CA THR A 501 -30.50 16.12 4.34
C THR A 501 -30.45 17.23 3.30
N VAL A 502 -31.48 17.31 2.47
CA VAL A 502 -31.68 18.41 1.52
C VAL A 502 -32.94 19.19 1.88
N ILE A 503 -32.87 20.51 1.79
CA ILE A 503 -34.02 21.40 1.91
C ILE A 503 -34.37 21.88 0.52
N ILE A 504 -35.59 21.56 0.08
CA ILE A 504 -36.10 21.94 -1.22
C ILE A 504 -37.40 22.73 -1.10
N LYS A 505 -37.65 23.59 -2.07
CA LYS A 505 -38.94 24.23 -2.28
C LYS A 505 -39.69 23.48 -3.39
N TYR A 506 -40.81 22.88 -3.04
CA TYR A 506 -41.64 22.11 -3.97
C TYR A 506 -43.11 22.50 -3.79
N LYS A 507 -43.80 22.83 -4.89
CA LYS A 507 -45.22 23.28 -4.89
C LYS A 507 -45.53 24.37 -3.85
N GLY A 508 -44.60 25.31 -3.64
CA GLY A 508 -44.73 26.42 -2.69
C GLY A 508 -44.45 26.09 -1.22
N LYS A 509 -44.13 24.83 -0.90
CA LYS A 509 -43.78 24.37 0.46
C LYS A 509 -42.29 24.11 0.59
N LEU A 510 -41.74 24.33 1.79
CA LEU A 510 -40.37 23.97 2.12
C LEU A 510 -40.36 22.57 2.75
N LEU A 511 -39.64 21.66 2.12
CA LEU A 511 -39.53 20.26 2.54
C LEU A 511 -38.07 19.95 2.87
N ALA A 512 -37.83 19.43 4.07
CA ALA A 512 -36.57 18.81 4.44
C ALA A 512 -36.68 17.30 4.16
N ILE A 513 -35.84 16.78 3.27
CA ILE A 513 -35.78 15.37 2.90
C ILE A 513 -34.45 14.81 3.37
N THR A 514 -34.50 13.74 4.14
CA THR A 514 -33.33 13.09 4.75
C THR A 514 -33.22 11.66 4.26
N LYS A 515 -32.01 11.24 3.90
CA LYS A 515 -31.64 9.84 3.66
C LYS A 515 -30.54 9.41 4.63
N GLY A 516 -30.58 8.18 5.11
CA GLY A 516 -29.57 7.68 6.03
C GLY A 516 -29.66 6.17 6.27
N SER A 517 -28.80 5.68 7.17
CA SER A 517 -28.88 4.30 7.62
C SER A 517 -30.24 4.02 8.28
N PRO A 518 -30.80 2.80 8.13
CA PRO A 518 -32.09 2.46 8.73
C PRO A 518 -32.13 2.68 10.25
N GLU A 519 -31.03 2.41 10.95
CA GLU A 519 -30.90 2.56 12.41
C GLU A 519 -31.03 4.02 12.87
N ILE A 520 -30.43 4.95 12.13
CA ILE A 520 -30.55 6.38 12.43
C ILE A 520 -31.94 6.88 12.06
N MET A 521 -32.47 6.44 10.92
CA MET A 521 -33.82 6.82 10.50
C MET A 521 -34.90 6.28 11.43
N GLU A 522 -34.68 5.13 12.09
CA GLU A 522 -35.55 4.62 13.15
C GLU A 522 -35.67 5.63 14.30
N ARG A 523 -34.56 6.25 14.71
CA ARG A 523 -34.55 7.27 15.77
C ARG A 523 -35.22 8.57 15.34
N LEU A 524 -35.02 8.99 14.10
CA LEU A 524 -35.53 10.28 13.59
C LEU A 524 -37.00 10.23 13.17
N CYS A 525 -37.50 9.07 12.73
CA CYS A 525 -38.86 8.88 12.21
C CYS A 525 -39.83 8.17 13.18
N PHE A 526 -39.47 8.03 14.46
CA PHE A 526 -40.14 7.19 15.46
C PHE A 526 -41.68 7.20 15.48
N LYS A 527 -42.33 8.32 15.10
CA LYS A 527 -43.80 8.46 15.10
C LYS A 527 -44.52 7.75 13.94
N THR A 528 -43.85 7.55 12.82
CA THR A 528 -44.47 7.15 11.55
C THR A 528 -43.96 5.80 11.03
N LEU A 529 -43.11 5.12 11.81
CA LEU A 529 -42.54 3.84 11.44
C LEU A 529 -43.60 2.72 11.49
N PRO A 530 -43.52 1.74 10.58
CA PRO A 530 -44.30 0.51 10.66
C PRO A 530 -43.96 -0.31 11.92
N ASP A 531 -44.95 -0.98 12.53
CA ASP A 531 -44.79 -1.78 13.75
C ASP A 531 -43.70 -2.89 13.66
N GLN A 532 -43.38 -3.35 12.45
CA GLN A 532 -42.37 -4.40 12.20
C GLN A 532 -41.13 -3.87 11.44
N PHE A 533 -40.85 -2.57 11.52
CA PHE A 533 -39.73 -1.97 10.81
C PHE A 533 -38.39 -2.65 11.14
N GLY A 534 -38.01 -2.69 12.43
CA GLY A 534 -36.73 -3.28 12.84
C GLY A 534 -36.55 -4.75 12.43
N GLN A 535 -37.62 -5.56 12.53
CA GLN A 535 -37.60 -6.97 12.07
C GLN A 535 -37.40 -7.07 10.55
N THR A 536 -38.10 -6.22 9.79
CA THR A 536 -38.01 -6.20 8.32
C THR A 536 -36.61 -5.77 7.86
N ILE A 537 -36.07 -4.71 8.46
CA ILE A 537 -34.71 -4.22 8.19
C ILE A 537 -33.68 -5.29 8.51
N LYS A 538 -33.81 -5.94 9.67
CA LYS A 538 -32.90 -7.03 10.07
C LYS A 538 -32.92 -8.19 9.07
N GLN A 539 -34.10 -8.61 8.61
CA GLN A 539 -34.24 -9.65 7.58
C GLN A 539 -33.50 -9.28 6.28
N TYR A 540 -33.71 -8.06 5.75
CA TYR A 540 -33.03 -7.64 4.53
C TYR A 540 -31.50 -7.48 4.71
N LEU A 541 -31.03 -7.07 5.90
CA LEU A 541 -29.59 -7.01 6.20
C LEU A 541 -28.98 -8.41 6.30
N GLU A 542 -29.68 -9.36 6.91
CA GLU A 542 -29.30 -10.78 6.99
C GLU A 542 -29.27 -11.43 5.60
N ASP A 543 -30.20 -11.07 4.72
CA ASP A 543 -30.19 -11.46 3.31
C ASP A 543 -29.06 -10.77 2.50
N GLY A 544 -28.30 -9.87 3.14
CA GLY A 544 -27.13 -9.17 2.62
C GLY A 544 -27.44 -8.07 1.61
N TYR A 545 -28.63 -7.46 1.71
CA TYR A 545 -28.92 -6.25 0.97
C TYR A 545 -28.38 -5.03 1.69
N ARG A 546 -28.01 -4.02 0.91
CA ARG A 546 -27.69 -2.69 1.42
C ARG A 546 -28.97 -1.87 1.47
N LEU A 547 -29.22 -1.22 2.61
CA LEU A 547 -30.48 -0.54 2.89
C LEU A 547 -30.26 0.95 3.14
N ILE A 548 -31.17 1.78 2.60
CA ILE A 548 -31.17 3.23 2.83
C ILE A 548 -32.59 3.68 3.07
N SER A 549 -32.82 4.28 4.22
CA SER A 549 -34.14 4.75 4.63
C SER A 549 -34.29 6.25 4.37
N PHE A 550 -35.50 6.65 3.98
CA PHE A 550 -35.85 8.03 3.67
C PHE A 550 -36.94 8.54 4.59
N GLY A 551 -36.83 9.82 4.94
CA GLY A 551 -37.86 10.53 5.67
C GLY A 551 -37.92 11.99 5.22
N TYR A 552 -39.06 12.63 5.47
CA TYR A 552 -39.24 14.03 5.13
C TYR A 552 -40.02 14.79 6.20
N ARG A 553 -39.92 16.12 6.19
CA ARG A 553 -40.71 17.00 7.05
C ARG A 553 -40.96 18.33 6.34
N GLU A 554 -42.17 18.86 6.50
CA GLU A 554 -42.48 20.23 6.09
C GLU A 554 -41.91 21.20 7.14
N ILE A 555 -41.12 22.16 6.69
CA ILE A 555 -40.46 23.17 7.55
C ILE A 555 -40.95 24.56 7.19
N ASN A 556 -40.89 25.48 8.16
CA ASN A 556 -41.28 26.88 7.93
C ASN A 556 -40.08 27.80 7.68
N ASN A 557 -38.90 27.45 8.23
CA ASN A 557 -37.69 28.27 8.14
C ASN A 557 -36.48 27.43 7.75
N VAL A 558 -35.65 27.96 6.84
CA VAL A 558 -34.42 27.32 6.32
C VAL A 558 -33.24 27.49 7.28
N GLU A 559 -33.25 28.52 8.13
CA GLU A 559 -32.14 28.87 9.02
C GLU A 559 -32.11 28.10 10.35
N GLU A 560 -33.04 27.17 10.58
CA GLU A 560 -33.01 26.31 11.77
C GLU A 560 -31.73 25.45 11.81
N GLU A 561 -31.22 25.15 13.01
CA GLU A 561 -30.11 24.22 13.15
C GLU A 561 -30.51 22.83 12.64
N ARG A 562 -29.55 22.12 12.02
CA ARG A 562 -29.72 20.79 11.43
C ARG A 562 -30.48 19.82 12.35
N LYS A 563 -30.17 19.85 13.65
CA LYS A 563 -30.78 18.97 14.67
C LYS A 563 -32.30 19.17 14.80
N TYR A 564 -32.80 20.40 14.66
CA TYR A 564 -34.24 20.68 14.71
C TYR A 564 -34.93 20.30 13.40
N ILE A 565 -34.26 20.54 12.27
CA ILE A 565 -34.76 20.18 10.93
C ILE A 565 -35.00 18.66 10.83
N GLU A 566 -34.05 17.86 11.30
CA GLU A 566 -34.07 16.40 11.21
C GLU A 566 -34.92 15.71 12.29
N ASN A 567 -35.48 16.46 13.26
CA ASN A 567 -36.25 15.86 14.34
C ASN A 567 -37.73 15.64 13.95
N GLY A 568 -38.23 14.42 14.18
CA GLY A 568 -39.64 14.09 13.94
C GLY A 568 -40.02 14.01 12.46
N LEU A 569 -39.16 13.41 11.64
CA LEU A 569 -39.40 13.18 10.22
C LEU A 569 -40.53 12.15 10.01
N GLU A 570 -41.27 12.29 8.92
CA GLU A 570 -42.20 11.27 8.44
C GLU A 570 -41.45 10.26 7.57
N TYR A 571 -41.56 8.97 7.91
CA TYR A 571 -40.94 7.87 7.19
C TYR A 571 -41.59 7.70 5.81
N LEU A 572 -40.77 7.69 4.75
CA LEU A 572 -41.22 7.48 3.38
C LEU A 572 -41.11 6.01 2.96
N GLY A 573 -39.95 5.40 3.20
CA GLY A 573 -39.62 4.07 2.71
C GLY A 573 -38.14 3.77 2.80
N THR A 574 -37.79 2.50 2.61
CA THR A 574 -36.40 2.02 2.59
C THR A 574 -36.08 1.43 1.23
N LEU A 575 -35.09 1.97 0.55
CA LEU A 575 -34.54 1.39 -0.67
C LEU A 575 -33.68 0.18 -0.35
N VAL A 576 -33.84 -0.86 -1.17
CA VAL A 576 -33.09 -2.11 -1.09
C VAL A 576 -32.16 -2.21 -2.29
N PHE A 577 -30.86 -2.28 -2.03
CA PHE A 577 -29.82 -2.44 -3.04
C PHE A 577 -29.22 -3.85 -2.97
N ALA A 578 -29.05 -4.48 -4.12
CA ALA A 578 -28.35 -5.74 -4.26
C ALA A 578 -26.89 -5.52 -4.68
N ASN A 579 -25.98 -6.10 -3.90
CA ASN A 579 -24.60 -6.33 -4.31
C ASN A 579 -24.50 -7.74 -4.86
N HIS A 580 -24.42 -7.88 -6.18
CA HIS A 580 -24.28 -9.19 -6.80
C HIS A 580 -22.84 -9.69 -6.67
N LEU A 581 -22.71 -10.95 -6.23
CA LEU A 581 -21.47 -11.68 -6.30
C LEU A 581 -21.08 -11.87 -7.78
N ARG A 582 -19.79 -11.75 -8.10
CA ARG A 582 -19.31 -12.12 -9.44
C ARG A 582 -19.52 -13.62 -9.67
N GLU A 583 -19.81 -13.98 -10.91
CA GLU A 583 -20.11 -15.36 -11.29
C GLU A 583 -18.96 -16.34 -11.01
N ASP A 584 -17.72 -15.85 -11.04
CA ASP A 584 -16.49 -16.61 -10.83
C ASP A 584 -16.06 -16.72 -9.36
N SER A 585 -16.48 -15.79 -8.49
CA SER A 585 -16.07 -15.73 -7.09
C SER A 585 -16.32 -17.04 -6.33
N LYS A 586 -17.52 -17.61 -6.45
CA LYS A 586 -17.87 -18.85 -5.73
C LYS A 586 -17.00 -20.03 -6.17
N ASN A 587 -16.85 -20.22 -7.48
CA ASN A 587 -16.04 -21.32 -8.03
C ASN A 587 -14.56 -21.18 -7.64
N LEU A 588 -14.06 -19.94 -7.56
CA LEU A 588 -12.69 -19.66 -7.12
C LEU A 588 -12.48 -20.06 -5.65
N ILE A 589 -13.37 -19.65 -4.75
CA ILE A 589 -13.25 -19.99 -3.33
C ILE A 589 -13.42 -21.51 -3.12
N GLU A 590 -14.36 -22.16 -3.81
CA GLU A 590 -14.49 -23.63 -3.80
C GLU A 590 -13.19 -24.33 -4.21
N LEU A 591 -12.54 -23.84 -5.26
CA LEU A 591 -11.25 -24.35 -5.70
C LEU A 591 -10.18 -24.15 -4.62
N LEU A 592 -10.09 -22.97 -4.02
CA LEU A 592 -9.11 -22.66 -2.96
C LEU A 592 -9.31 -23.53 -1.72
N ASN A 593 -10.57 -23.72 -1.30
CA ASN A 593 -10.92 -24.60 -0.21
C ASN A 593 -10.55 -26.06 -0.52
N SER A 594 -10.75 -26.52 -1.78
CA SER A 594 -10.40 -27.89 -2.20
C SER A 594 -8.90 -28.19 -2.15
N ILE A 595 -8.05 -27.16 -2.22
CA ILE A 595 -6.59 -27.26 -2.15
C ILE A 595 -6.02 -26.84 -0.78
N ASN A 596 -6.89 -26.72 0.25
CA ASN A 596 -6.52 -26.31 1.62
C ASN A 596 -5.83 -24.94 1.72
N ILE A 597 -6.22 -23.98 0.87
CA ILE A 597 -5.83 -22.58 1.04
C ILE A 597 -6.96 -21.85 1.76
N ASN A 598 -6.65 -21.31 2.94
CA ASN A 598 -7.62 -20.57 3.73
C ASN A 598 -7.95 -19.24 3.03
N SER A 599 -9.23 -18.89 3.01
CA SER A 599 -9.71 -17.62 2.47
C SER A 599 -10.31 -16.79 3.60
N ILE A 600 -9.95 -15.51 3.70
CA ILE A 600 -10.55 -14.56 4.64
C ILE A 600 -11.09 -13.35 3.88
N MET A 601 -12.19 -12.77 4.35
CA MET A 601 -12.72 -11.53 3.81
C MET A 601 -12.34 -10.37 4.73
N VAL A 602 -11.79 -9.31 4.16
CA VAL A 602 -11.47 -8.06 4.86
C VAL A 602 -12.20 -6.93 4.15
N THR A 603 -13.15 -6.28 4.83
CA THR A 603 -14.01 -5.27 4.20
C THR A 603 -14.46 -4.21 5.21
N GLY A 604 -14.71 -3.00 4.72
CA GLY A 604 -15.26 -1.88 5.50
C GLY A 604 -16.78 -1.82 5.54
N ASP A 605 -17.49 -2.75 4.90
CA ASP A 605 -18.95 -2.80 4.90
C ASP A 605 -19.54 -3.40 6.19
N ASN A 606 -20.83 -3.20 6.41
CA ASN A 606 -21.55 -3.74 7.57
C ASN A 606 -21.33 -5.26 7.73
N ILE A 607 -21.07 -5.68 8.97
CA ILE A 607 -20.73 -7.06 9.34
C ILE A 607 -21.75 -8.09 8.87
N LEU A 608 -23.06 -7.81 8.96
CA LEU A 608 -24.12 -8.75 8.56
C LEU A 608 -24.12 -8.99 7.05
N THR A 609 -23.98 -7.91 6.27
CA THR A 609 -23.87 -7.98 4.82
C THR A 609 -22.63 -8.77 4.41
N SER A 610 -21.52 -8.55 5.10
CA SER A 610 -20.25 -9.23 4.83
C SER A 610 -20.32 -10.72 5.17
N ILE A 611 -20.97 -11.11 6.27
CA ILE A 611 -21.24 -12.52 6.62
C ILE A 611 -22.08 -13.18 5.54
N ASN A 612 -23.14 -12.54 5.04
CA ASN A 612 -23.97 -13.12 4.00
C ASN A 612 -23.20 -13.35 2.69
N ILE A 613 -22.42 -12.35 2.22
CA ILE A 613 -21.58 -12.52 1.03
C ILE A 613 -20.53 -13.62 1.27
N ALA A 614 -19.93 -13.68 2.45
CA ALA A 614 -18.95 -14.70 2.81
C ALA A 614 -19.57 -16.11 2.81
N LYS A 615 -20.83 -16.27 3.24
CA LYS A 615 -21.58 -17.53 3.12
C LYS A 615 -21.91 -17.86 1.67
N GLN A 616 -22.33 -16.88 0.86
CA GLN A 616 -22.66 -17.10 -0.56
C GLN A 616 -21.46 -17.57 -1.38
N CYS A 617 -20.27 -17.03 -1.10
CA CYS A 617 -19.02 -17.43 -1.76
C CYS A 617 -18.31 -18.60 -1.06
N GLN A 618 -18.84 -19.16 0.03
CA GLN A 618 -18.25 -20.27 0.80
C GLN A 618 -16.89 -19.96 1.47
N ILE A 619 -16.63 -18.68 1.76
CA ILE A 619 -15.59 -18.31 2.73
C ILE A 619 -16.04 -18.75 4.13
N LEU A 620 -17.32 -18.57 4.43
CA LEU A 620 -17.99 -19.10 5.61
C LEU A 620 -18.86 -20.30 5.21
N ASP A 621 -18.94 -21.30 6.08
CA ASP A 621 -19.79 -22.47 5.84
C ASP A 621 -21.23 -22.06 6.16
N PRO A 622 -22.16 -22.12 5.19
CA PRO A 622 -23.56 -21.77 5.42
C PRO A 622 -24.22 -22.58 6.54
N ASN A 623 -23.73 -23.80 6.82
CA ASN A 623 -24.28 -24.70 7.82
C ASN A 623 -23.70 -24.48 9.22
N GLN A 624 -22.60 -23.72 9.34
CA GLN A 624 -22.00 -23.41 10.63
C GLN A 624 -22.52 -22.10 11.19
N PRO A 625 -22.77 -22.03 12.51
CA PRO A 625 -23.10 -20.79 13.17
C PRO A 625 -21.90 -19.82 13.13
N VAL A 626 -22.20 -18.55 12.88
CA VAL A 626 -21.22 -17.46 12.84
C VAL A 626 -21.44 -16.58 14.06
N ILE A 627 -20.38 -16.36 14.85
CA ILE A 627 -20.37 -15.46 15.99
C ILE A 627 -19.78 -14.12 15.54
N THR A 628 -20.44 -13.02 15.92
CA THR A 628 -19.92 -11.67 15.70
C THR A 628 -19.20 -11.17 16.95
N GLY A 629 -18.06 -10.51 16.77
CA GLY A 629 -17.30 -9.87 17.85
C GLY A 629 -17.19 -8.36 17.63
N GLN A 630 -17.58 -7.60 18.64
CA GLN A 630 -17.58 -6.14 18.61
C GLN A 630 -17.10 -5.54 19.93
N MET A 631 -16.59 -4.31 19.88
CA MET A 631 -16.19 -3.56 21.06
C MET A 631 -17.41 -2.83 21.64
N ILE A 632 -17.71 -3.06 22.92
CA ILE A 632 -18.73 -2.34 23.70
C ILE A 632 -18.08 -1.87 24.99
N ASP A 633 -18.09 -0.57 25.27
CA ASP A 633 -17.49 0.04 26.47
C ASP A 633 -16.04 -0.44 26.74
N ASP A 634 -15.19 -0.40 25.71
CA ASP A 634 -13.79 -0.87 25.72
C ASP A 634 -13.60 -2.37 26.05
N LYS A 635 -14.65 -3.17 25.94
CA LYS A 635 -14.60 -4.63 26.09
C LYS A 635 -15.00 -5.34 24.81
N LEU A 636 -14.26 -6.37 24.46
CA LEU A 636 -14.63 -7.29 23.40
C LEU A 636 -15.82 -8.14 23.86
N VAL A 637 -16.94 -8.01 23.16
CA VAL A 637 -18.18 -8.76 23.41
C VAL A 637 -18.52 -9.57 22.17
N PHE A 638 -18.74 -10.86 22.38
CA PHE A 638 -19.28 -11.76 21.36
C PHE A 638 -20.80 -11.88 21.50
N ASP A 639 -21.50 -12.00 20.37
CA ASP A 639 -22.93 -12.29 20.37
C ASP A 639 -23.25 -13.54 21.21
N ASN A 640 -24.37 -13.51 21.92
CA ASN A 640 -24.88 -14.57 22.82
C ASN A 640 -24.08 -14.85 24.10
N ASN A 641 -23.18 -13.96 24.56
CA ASN A 641 -22.36 -14.15 25.76
C ASN A 641 -21.53 -15.46 25.76
N VAL A 642 -21.12 -15.91 24.57
CA VAL A 642 -20.28 -17.11 24.41
C VAL A 642 -18.84 -16.75 24.77
N ASN A 643 -18.22 -17.53 25.65
CA ASN A 643 -16.83 -17.31 26.07
C ASN A 643 -15.83 -17.83 25.02
N ARG A 644 -14.60 -17.30 24.98
CA ARG A 644 -13.53 -17.72 24.03
C ARG A 644 -13.29 -19.24 24.04
N GLU A 645 -13.35 -19.86 25.22
CA GLU A 645 -13.22 -21.33 25.38
C GLU A 645 -14.38 -22.10 24.73
N GLU A 646 -15.61 -21.58 24.80
CA GLU A 646 -16.78 -22.18 24.16
C GLU A 646 -16.77 -22.00 22.62
N ILE A 647 -16.12 -20.93 22.11
CA ILE A 647 -15.91 -20.70 20.67
C ILE A 647 -15.00 -21.79 20.09
N GLU A 648 -13.89 -22.10 20.78
CA GLU A 648 -12.92 -23.11 20.37
C GLU A 648 -13.48 -24.53 20.46
N GLU A 649 -14.30 -24.83 21.48
CA GLU A 649 -14.92 -26.15 21.65
C GLU A 649 -16.06 -26.45 20.65
N MET A 650 -16.84 -25.44 20.25
CA MET A 650 -18.03 -25.62 19.40
C MET A 650 -17.79 -25.39 17.90
N ASN A 651 -16.54 -25.11 17.49
CA ASN A 651 -16.16 -24.93 16.09
C ASN A 651 -16.97 -23.83 15.38
N TYR A 652 -17.24 -22.73 16.08
CA TYR A 652 -17.93 -21.57 15.52
C TYR A 652 -17.03 -20.83 14.54
N GLN A 653 -17.66 -20.25 13.51
CA GLN A 653 -16.98 -19.32 12.63
C GLN A 653 -17.08 -17.89 13.21
N VAL A 654 -16.04 -17.08 13.06
CA VAL A 654 -15.98 -15.76 13.72
C VAL A 654 -15.88 -14.64 12.70
N ALA A 655 -16.67 -13.59 12.90
CA ALA A 655 -16.57 -12.32 12.19
C ALA A 655 -16.31 -11.19 13.20
N LEU A 656 -15.23 -10.44 13.00
CA LEU A 656 -14.83 -9.34 13.90
C LEU A 656 -15.04 -7.99 13.21
N THR A 657 -15.46 -7.01 13.99
CA THR A 657 -15.41 -5.59 13.59
C THR A 657 -13.96 -5.07 13.61
N GLY A 658 -13.68 -3.97 12.93
CA GLY A 658 -12.33 -3.39 12.85
C GLY A 658 -11.73 -3.10 14.23
N ASP A 659 -12.49 -2.43 15.10
CA ASP A 659 -12.03 -2.09 16.46
C ASP A 659 -11.77 -3.33 17.31
N ALA A 660 -12.59 -4.38 17.13
CA ALA A 660 -12.40 -5.66 17.79
C ALA A 660 -11.14 -6.38 17.30
N TRP A 661 -10.86 -6.36 15.99
CA TRP A 661 -9.63 -6.91 15.42
C TRP A 661 -8.39 -6.18 15.95
N ASP A 662 -8.41 -4.85 15.99
CA ASP A 662 -7.28 -4.05 16.50
C ASP A 662 -7.01 -4.32 17.99
N TYR A 663 -8.06 -4.54 18.78
CA TYR A 663 -7.92 -4.95 20.17
C TYR A 663 -7.25 -6.33 20.28
N VAL A 664 -7.71 -7.32 19.48
CA VAL A 664 -7.14 -8.67 19.46
C VAL A 664 -5.70 -8.69 18.95
N ASP A 665 -5.35 -7.88 17.94
CA ASP A 665 -3.98 -7.81 17.41
C ASP A 665 -3.00 -7.24 18.44
N LYS A 666 -3.44 -6.26 19.25
CA LYS A 666 -2.65 -5.68 20.34
C LYS A 666 -2.53 -6.60 21.56
N TYR A 667 -3.56 -7.40 21.83
CA TYR A 667 -3.65 -8.31 22.98
C TYR A 667 -4.02 -9.73 22.54
N PRO A 668 -3.11 -10.44 21.84
CA PRO A 668 -3.39 -11.73 21.19
C PRO A 668 -3.76 -12.86 22.16
#